data_AF-A0ABD0XQM2-F1
#
_entry.id   AF-A0ABD0XQM2-F1
#
_cell.length_a   1.000
_cell.length_b   1.000
_cell.length_c   1.000
_cell.angle_alpha   90.00
_cell.angle_beta   90.00
_cell.angle_gamma   90.00
#
_symmetry.space_group_name_H-M   'P 1'
#
loop_
_entity.id
_entity.type
_entity.pdbx_description
1 polymer ?
#
loop_
_entity_poly.entity_id
_entity_poly.type
_entity_poly.pdbx_seq_one_letter_code
_entity_poly.pdbx_strand_id
1 'polypeptide(L)'
;MMSLRLGVSFLILVLSGEAWGFLPTGEKASSHVSMTQSALLQKVKDVCQAIAQSTQRFFNSTGDSAEELVQACLGPTATGEVSAAKFRSALNEINEQHRLVDRDFVDSPAHHFHSEQFAEGRSLITEGVASIKANIRKKNYQAAREALGRVLHTLQDFYSHSNWVDLGNTNPYPNLIRPDLPLLNLADINTPTCKDCLNGKCSHGGPSDLTSSVDPRGGISKDELRPDNEKLHNNAVTVAISATLQLLEDIRGAAGDKEYLRFMGISRSSVLAFVLDTTGSMSNDILEAKRVVNEITDSKKGTQDEPSEYILVPFNDSEFGPLIRTTDPTVMKEEIAKLTASGGGNKPGMCLSALQMALTAAPESSNIYVFTDAVAKDVYLKDNITALIRSTKSSVSFFTTGDGAGARRRKRSVGTFDTYKDLALASGGQAIVVSKGNLSQATDIIVDTSTSTLVTVLQRARNPGRAETFSFQLDESLTNITIYITGRFLRFTLTNPVGVTQTQAEANGKLGTVQTVGNLYRIRLASSNQTGLWEISMNSNQPYTLKVAGQSTIAFIYKFVERFGGPNPGYAPITGRPQSGVPATLLLSVLGRKSPDSVKVSNVALVTVSGADVVGGILEDLGSGDFLVTVTKVPAGEFVVQLNGTDLVSSTVFQRQSTTQISVSKVTIQAVVDRTMEPGKDFTLPFTVMTTATEGNYKINARNDKGFPLKAPESIMVTTGGNATGTLTITAPANTESGTDVTLTIEAVAPGSTDSNYAVLRLSVVTKVTDFTPPQCEVVSVSAVDCSINTVNCSASFWQLSANLTDTVNGTGVTTLKSRQGVGSLTHTDLKQLVVEANFNASCCSQTVELVVLDKALNVGTCLYSLPVRPTVPSSGSPTLGLNLPLQMCLLVSALYATPFKDLI
;
A
#
# COMPACT_ATOMS: atom_id res chain seq x y z
N MET A 1 -46.38 43.61 -40.80
CA MET A 1 -45.81 44.81 -41.44
C MET A 1 -44.45 45.09 -40.79
N MET A 2 -43.43 45.22 -41.64
CA MET A 2 -42.16 45.97 -41.48
C MET A 2 -41.60 46.26 -40.07
N SER A 3 -40.37 45.73 -39.88
CA SER A 3 -39.16 46.40 -39.36
C SER A 3 -39.17 47.06 -37.97
N LEU A 4 -38.19 46.70 -37.13
CA LEU A 4 -37.11 47.62 -36.76
C LEU A 4 -35.96 46.93 -35.98
N ARG A 5 -34.73 47.15 -36.49
CA ARG A 5 -33.41 47.20 -35.83
C ARG A 5 -32.75 45.90 -35.32
N LEU A 6 -31.89 45.33 -36.17
CA LEU A 6 -30.62 44.73 -35.75
C LEU A 6 -29.50 45.78 -35.87
N GLY A 7 -28.70 45.93 -34.82
CA GLY A 7 -27.51 46.78 -34.79
C GLY A 7 -26.53 46.28 -33.73
N VAL A 8 -25.39 45.82 -34.22
CA VAL A 8 -24.17 45.27 -33.59
C VAL A 8 -23.74 45.96 -32.28
N SER A 9 -23.33 45.17 -31.27
CA SER A 9 -22.10 45.40 -30.49
C SER A 9 -21.64 44.17 -29.72
N PHE A 10 -20.36 43.88 -29.89
CA PHE A 10 -19.51 42.96 -29.11
C PHE A 10 -19.30 43.50 -27.69
N LEU A 11 -18.92 42.59 -26.79
CA LEU A 11 -18.23 42.78 -25.50
C LEU A 11 -19.08 42.74 -24.20
N ILE A 12 -18.63 41.85 -23.31
CA ILE A 12 -18.85 41.75 -21.85
C ILE A 12 -20.12 41.02 -21.39
N LEU A 13 -19.99 39.71 -21.14
CA LEU A 13 -20.54 39.07 -19.93
C LEU A 13 -19.65 37.87 -19.53
N VAL A 14 -18.47 38.21 -19.02
CA VAL A 14 -17.83 37.43 -17.95
C VAL A 14 -18.52 37.89 -16.66
N LEU A 15 -18.81 36.93 -15.75
CA LEU A 15 -19.51 37.08 -14.45
C LEU A 15 -21.02 36.81 -14.48
N SER A 16 -21.40 35.54 -14.35
CA SER A 16 -22.33 35.03 -13.33
C SER A 16 -22.75 33.60 -13.71
N GLY A 17 -21.99 32.64 -13.20
CA GLY A 17 -22.23 31.22 -13.38
C GLY A 17 -21.35 30.47 -12.39
N GLU A 18 -21.26 30.98 -11.17
CA GLU A 18 -20.71 30.22 -10.05
C GLU A 18 -21.71 29.08 -9.79
N ALA A 19 -21.49 27.93 -10.41
CA ALA A 19 -21.97 26.67 -9.87
C ALA A 19 -21.07 26.36 -8.67
N TRP A 20 -21.56 26.75 -7.51
CA TRP A 20 -21.05 26.44 -6.19
C TRP A 20 -20.98 24.91 -6.04
N GLY A 21 -19.90 24.28 -6.51
CA GLY A 21 -19.48 22.96 -6.07
C GLY A 21 -18.88 23.08 -4.67
N PHE A 22 -19.72 23.42 -3.69
CA PHE A 22 -19.32 23.45 -2.29
C PHE A 22 -19.23 22.01 -1.79
N LEU A 23 -18.00 21.56 -1.51
CA LEU A 23 -17.74 20.60 -0.46
C LEU A 23 -18.03 21.30 0.88
N PRO A 24 -19.05 20.92 1.66
CA PRO A 24 -19.30 21.55 2.95
C PRO A 24 -18.47 20.85 4.03
N THR A 25 -17.70 21.65 4.76
CA THR A 25 -17.32 21.35 6.13
C THR A 25 -18.58 21.36 7.01
N GLY A 26 -19.03 20.19 7.46
CA GLY A 26 -20.17 20.00 8.35
C GLY A 26 -20.91 18.70 8.00
N GLU A 27 -20.82 17.69 8.88
CA GLU A 27 -21.41 16.35 8.77
C GLU A 27 -21.34 15.72 7.36
N LYS A 28 -20.17 15.15 7.01
CA LYS A 28 -19.95 14.47 5.72
C LYS A 28 -20.99 13.36 5.50
N ALA A 29 -21.76 13.44 4.42
CA ALA A 29 -22.44 12.27 3.84
C ALA A 29 -21.39 11.16 3.58
N SER A 30 -21.72 9.92 3.94
CA SER A 30 -20.78 8.80 3.86
C SER A 30 -20.60 8.34 2.41
N SER A 31 -19.41 8.52 1.85
CA SER A 31 -19.04 7.91 0.55
C SER A 31 -18.57 6.46 0.74
N HIS A 32 -18.64 5.64 -0.31
CA HIS A 32 -18.12 4.26 -0.31
C HIS A 32 -16.65 4.19 0.14
N VAL A 33 -15.84 5.18 -0.24
CA VAL A 33 -14.44 5.28 0.19
C VAL A 33 -14.32 5.54 1.70
N SER A 34 -15.13 6.45 2.24
CA SER A 34 -15.11 6.74 3.69
C SER A 34 -15.57 5.55 4.53
N MET A 35 -16.55 4.78 4.05
CA MET A 35 -16.99 3.52 4.67
C MET A 35 -15.87 2.48 4.67
N THR A 36 -15.22 2.30 3.51
CA THR A 36 -14.09 1.38 3.35
C THR A 36 -12.96 1.71 4.32
N GLN A 37 -12.54 2.98 4.37
CA GLN A 37 -11.48 3.42 5.27
C GLN A 37 -11.84 3.19 6.74
N SER A 38 -13.08 3.50 7.13
CA SER A 38 -13.56 3.32 8.51
C SER A 38 -13.55 1.85 8.92
N ALA A 39 -14.05 0.95 8.05
CA ALA A 39 -14.07 -0.49 8.30
C ALA A 39 -12.65 -1.09 8.39
N LEU A 40 -11.71 -0.63 7.55
CA LEU A 40 -10.32 -1.08 7.59
C LEU A 40 -9.61 -0.66 8.88
N LEU A 41 -9.76 0.60 9.31
CA LEU A 41 -9.19 1.11 10.56
C LEU A 41 -9.78 0.36 11.77
N GLN A 42 -11.11 0.19 11.81
CA GLN A 42 -11.79 -0.58 12.84
C GLN A 42 -11.29 -2.01 12.91
N LYS A 43 -11.22 -2.73 11.77
CA LYS A 43 -10.77 -4.13 11.80
C LYS A 43 -9.31 -4.25 12.24
N VAL A 44 -8.42 -3.35 11.82
CA VAL A 44 -7.02 -3.34 12.29
C VAL A 44 -6.96 -3.12 13.81
N LYS A 45 -7.75 -2.18 14.34
CA LYS A 45 -7.88 -1.94 15.78
C LYS A 45 -8.33 -3.20 16.52
N ASP A 46 -9.38 -3.87 16.04
CA ASP A 46 -9.90 -5.11 16.63
C ASP A 46 -8.84 -6.23 16.65
N VAL A 47 -8.11 -6.40 15.54
CA VAL A 47 -7.03 -7.40 15.43
C VAL A 47 -5.93 -7.10 16.43
N CYS A 48 -5.46 -5.85 16.48
CA CYS A 48 -4.40 -5.44 17.39
C CYS A 48 -4.79 -5.56 18.86
N GLN A 49 -6.03 -5.22 19.19
CA GLN A 49 -6.58 -5.39 20.53
C GLN A 49 -6.66 -6.87 20.92
N ALA A 50 -7.13 -7.75 20.01
CA ALA A 50 -7.18 -9.19 20.24
C ALA A 50 -5.78 -9.79 20.47
N ILE A 51 -4.79 -9.39 19.66
CA ILE A 51 -3.40 -9.81 19.84
C ILE A 51 -2.86 -9.32 21.19
N ALA A 52 -3.06 -8.03 21.51
CA ALA A 52 -2.58 -7.46 22.76
C ALA A 52 -3.16 -8.21 23.97
N GLN A 53 -4.47 -8.48 23.98
CA GLN A 53 -5.13 -9.31 25.00
C GLN A 53 -4.52 -10.71 25.09
N SER A 54 -4.30 -11.39 23.96
CA SER A 54 -3.71 -12.74 23.94
C SER A 54 -2.28 -12.78 24.49
N THR A 55 -1.51 -11.70 24.31
CA THR A 55 -0.14 -11.55 24.80
C THR A 55 -0.04 -10.86 26.16
N GLN A 56 -1.17 -10.61 26.83
CA GLN A 56 -1.24 -9.86 28.09
C GLN A 56 -0.55 -8.48 28.03
N ARG A 57 -0.58 -7.84 26.85
CA ARG A 57 -0.01 -6.52 26.59
C ARG A 57 -1.10 -5.46 26.73
N PHE A 58 -0.75 -4.33 27.35
CA PHE A 58 -1.63 -3.16 27.36
C PHE A 58 -1.82 -2.61 25.94
N PHE A 59 -3.08 -2.37 25.55
CA PHE A 59 -3.46 -1.72 24.30
C PHE A 59 -4.16 -0.41 24.63
N ASN A 60 -3.62 0.70 24.12
CA ASN A 60 -4.22 2.02 24.26
C ASN A 60 -4.12 2.74 22.91
N SER A 61 -5.27 3.01 22.31
CA SER A 61 -5.39 3.84 21.12
C SER A 61 -6.27 5.02 21.50
N THR A 62 -5.68 6.22 21.57
CA THR A 62 -6.39 7.45 21.94
C THR A 62 -7.21 8.04 20.79
N GLY A 63 -6.95 7.58 19.56
CA GLY A 63 -7.71 7.93 18.37
C GLY A 63 -7.70 6.80 17.34
N ASP A 64 -8.26 7.10 16.17
CA ASP A 64 -8.43 6.17 15.05
C ASP A 64 -7.53 6.54 13.85
N SER A 65 -6.49 7.36 14.08
CA SER A 65 -5.50 7.68 13.03
C SER A 65 -4.59 6.50 12.73
N ALA A 66 -4.05 6.44 11.50
CA ALA A 66 -3.13 5.38 11.10
C ALA A 66 -1.85 5.37 11.94
N GLU A 67 -1.36 6.56 12.28
CA GLU A 67 -0.20 6.83 13.12
C GLU A 67 -0.37 6.26 14.54
N GLU A 68 -1.47 6.61 15.22
CA GLU A 68 -1.76 6.11 16.56
C GLU A 68 -1.99 4.61 16.57
N LEU A 69 -2.71 4.08 15.58
CA LEU A 69 -2.98 2.64 15.49
C LEU A 69 -1.71 1.83 15.29
N VAL A 70 -0.79 2.24 14.39
CA VAL A 70 0.50 1.54 14.21
C VAL A 70 1.27 1.49 15.53
N GLN A 71 1.35 2.62 16.25
CA GLN A 71 2.02 2.69 17.54
C GLN A 71 1.34 1.77 18.58
N ALA A 72 0.01 1.83 18.71
CA ALA A 72 -0.75 1.01 19.64
C ALA A 72 -0.64 -0.50 19.32
N CYS A 73 -0.66 -0.86 18.02
CA CYS A 73 -0.54 -2.23 17.50
C CYS A 73 0.83 -2.85 17.79
N LEU A 74 1.90 -2.07 17.67
CA LEU A 74 3.27 -2.55 17.92
C LEU A 74 3.62 -2.58 19.42
N GLY A 75 3.04 -1.66 20.20
CA GLY A 75 3.10 -1.64 21.66
C GLY A 75 4.30 -0.91 22.27
N PRO A 76 4.30 -0.71 23.61
CA PRO A 76 5.30 0.11 24.31
C PRO A 76 6.71 -0.50 24.31
N THR A 77 6.86 -1.76 23.90
CA THR A 77 8.16 -2.43 23.74
C THR A 77 8.83 -2.15 22.39
N ALA A 78 8.15 -1.47 21.46
CA ALA A 78 8.79 -0.86 20.29
C ALA A 78 9.53 0.40 20.76
N THR A 79 10.81 0.28 21.10
CA THR A 79 11.65 1.38 21.59
C THR A 79 12.11 2.28 20.44
N GLY A 80 11.26 3.16 19.89
CA GLY A 80 11.63 4.09 18.82
C GLY A 80 10.44 4.50 17.94
N GLU A 81 10.68 5.43 17.01
CA GLU A 81 9.64 5.90 16.10
C GLU A 81 9.44 4.91 14.92
N VAL A 82 8.20 4.49 14.67
CA VAL A 82 7.81 3.65 13.52
C VAL A 82 6.95 4.48 12.59
N SER A 83 7.31 4.53 11.31
CA SER A 83 6.53 5.25 10.30
C SER A 83 5.23 4.52 9.98
N ALA A 84 4.12 5.25 10.01
CA ALA A 84 2.83 4.75 9.51
C ALA A 84 2.69 4.82 7.99
N ALA A 85 3.74 5.24 7.26
CA ALA A 85 3.69 5.39 5.80
C ALA A 85 3.29 4.09 5.07
N LYS A 86 3.73 2.92 5.56
CA LYS A 86 3.34 1.64 4.98
C LYS A 86 1.85 1.34 5.18
N PHE A 87 1.31 1.61 6.38
CA PHE A 87 -0.11 1.45 6.63
C PHE A 87 -0.93 2.43 5.80
N ARG A 88 -0.52 3.70 5.73
CA ARG A 88 -1.17 4.71 4.91
C ARG A 88 -1.13 4.36 3.42
N SER A 89 -0.01 3.83 2.92
CA SER A 89 0.10 3.32 1.55
C SER A 89 -0.89 2.17 1.31
N ALA A 90 -0.98 1.21 2.24
CA ALA A 90 -1.91 0.09 2.13
C ALA A 90 -3.37 0.56 2.07
N LEU A 91 -3.77 1.51 2.91
CA LEU A 91 -5.12 2.12 2.87
C LEU A 91 -5.35 2.85 1.53
N ASN A 92 -4.37 3.63 1.07
CA ASN A 92 -4.46 4.35 -0.19
C ASN A 92 -4.59 3.41 -1.39
N GLU A 93 -3.84 2.30 -1.42
CA GLU A 93 -3.93 1.26 -2.47
C GLU A 93 -5.33 0.64 -2.54
N ILE A 94 -5.93 0.30 -1.39
CA ILE A 94 -7.30 -0.26 -1.34
C ILE A 94 -8.32 0.78 -1.80
N ASN A 95 -8.26 2.00 -1.25
CA ASN A 95 -9.19 3.09 -1.59
C ASN A 95 -9.06 3.57 -3.04
N GLU A 96 -7.86 3.49 -3.62
CA GLU A 96 -7.63 3.76 -5.03
C GLU A 96 -8.35 2.73 -5.90
N GLN A 97 -8.13 1.44 -5.63
CA GLN A 97 -8.68 0.36 -6.44
C GLN A 97 -10.19 0.23 -6.29
N HIS A 98 -10.73 0.66 -5.13
CA HIS A 98 -12.15 0.90 -4.92
C HIS A 98 -12.69 1.92 -5.93
N ARG A 99 -12.17 3.16 -5.92
CA ARG A 99 -12.58 4.24 -6.85
C ARG A 99 -12.36 3.89 -8.32
N LEU A 100 -11.33 3.10 -8.63
CA LEU A 100 -11.05 2.70 -10.00
C LEU A 100 -12.17 1.87 -10.60
N VAL A 101 -13.00 1.19 -9.79
CA VAL A 101 -14.16 0.45 -10.33
C VAL A 101 -15.13 1.40 -11.02
N ASP A 102 -15.47 2.54 -10.40
CA ASP A 102 -16.34 3.56 -11.00
C ASP A 102 -15.77 4.16 -12.30
N ARG A 103 -14.44 4.25 -12.43
CA ARG A 103 -13.79 4.78 -13.64
C ARG A 103 -13.66 3.74 -14.75
N ASP A 104 -13.16 2.56 -14.39
CA ASP A 104 -12.69 1.54 -15.33
C ASP A 104 -13.81 0.57 -15.74
N PHE A 105 -14.84 0.43 -14.90
CA PHE A 105 -15.96 -0.50 -15.08
C PHE A 105 -17.32 0.22 -15.02
N VAL A 106 -17.36 1.51 -15.36
CA VAL A 106 -18.56 2.37 -15.31
C VAL A 106 -19.80 1.75 -15.99
N ASP A 107 -19.59 1.06 -17.11
CA ASP A 107 -20.67 0.44 -17.90
C ASP A 107 -20.89 -1.04 -17.56
N SER A 108 -20.28 -1.56 -16.50
CA SER A 108 -20.34 -2.98 -16.12
C SER A 108 -21.44 -3.24 -15.08
N PRO A 109 -22.59 -3.85 -15.44
CA PRO A 109 -23.66 -4.08 -14.48
C PRO A 109 -23.26 -5.02 -13.35
N ALA A 110 -22.42 -6.03 -13.61
CA ALA A 110 -21.94 -6.97 -12.59
C ALA A 110 -21.12 -6.30 -11.47
N HIS A 111 -20.18 -5.39 -11.81
CA HIS A 111 -19.36 -4.67 -10.84
C HIS A 111 -20.17 -3.72 -9.96
N HIS A 112 -21.29 -3.23 -10.49
CA HIS A 112 -22.15 -2.27 -9.84
C HIS A 112 -23.49 -2.87 -9.37
N PHE A 113 -23.69 -4.20 -9.40
CA PHE A 113 -24.97 -4.84 -9.05
C PHE A 113 -26.21 -4.21 -9.73
N HIS A 114 -26.06 -3.80 -10.98
CA HIS A 114 -27.15 -3.28 -11.81
C HIS A 114 -27.74 -4.35 -12.73
N SER A 115 -28.91 -4.05 -13.30
CA SER A 115 -29.55 -4.85 -14.37
C SER A 115 -29.70 -6.34 -14.04
N GLU A 116 -30.00 -6.66 -12.78
CA GLU A 116 -30.21 -8.02 -12.27
C GLU A 116 -29.01 -8.98 -12.45
N GLN A 117 -27.79 -8.49 -12.71
CA GLN A 117 -26.56 -9.31 -12.82
C GLN A 117 -25.98 -9.71 -11.44
N PHE A 118 -26.84 -10.18 -10.53
CA PHE A 118 -26.46 -10.55 -9.16
C PHE A 118 -25.54 -11.78 -9.11
N ALA A 119 -25.71 -12.74 -10.02
CA ALA A 119 -24.90 -13.95 -10.07
C ALA A 119 -23.47 -13.64 -10.50
N GLU A 120 -23.31 -12.79 -11.52
CA GLU A 120 -22.04 -12.29 -12.02
C GLU A 120 -21.36 -11.39 -10.98
N GLY A 121 -22.10 -10.45 -10.37
CA GLY A 121 -21.59 -9.60 -9.28
C GLY A 121 -21.09 -10.42 -8.08
N ARG A 122 -21.82 -11.47 -7.68
CA ARG A 122 -21.34 -12.43 -6.67
C ARG A 122 -20.08 -13.18 -7.11
N SER A 123 -19.99 -13.55 -8.39
CA SER A 123 -18.82 -14.24 -8.93
C SER A 123 -17.57 -13.36 -8.81
N LEU A 124 -17.68 -12.07 -9.14
CA LEU A 124 -16.59 -11.10 -8.94
C LEU A 124 -16.12 -11.00 -7.48
N ILE A 125 -17.06 -10.97 -6.52
CA ILE A 125 -16.74 -10.95 -5.08
C ILE A 125 -15.99 -12.23 -4.68
N THR A 126 -16.54 -13.39 -5.04
CA THR A 126 -16.05 -14.69 -4.55
C THR A 126 -14.73 -15.11 -5.20
N GLU A 127 -14.56 -14.88 -6.51
CA GLU A 127 -13.28 -15.05 -7.20
C GLU A 127 -12.23 -14.04 -6.69
N GLY A 128 -12.65 -12.81 -6.42
CA GLY A 128 -11.81 -11.79 -5.81
C GLY A 128 -11.31 -12.18 -4.42
N VAL A 129 -12.18 -12.70 -3.54
CA VAL A 129 -11.79 -13.21 -2.20
C VAL A 129 -10.80 -14.37 -2.32
N ALA A 130 -11.02 -15.30 -3.25
CA ALA A 130 -10.07 -16.38 -3.52
C ALA A 130 -8.70 -15.84 -3.96
N SER A 131 -8.68 -14.84 -4.84
CA SER A 131 -7.48 -14.14 -5.28
C SER A 131 -6.75 -13.47 -4.11
N ILE A 132 -7.48 -12.79 -3.23
CA ILE A 132 -6.92 -12.12 -2.03
C ILE A 132 -6.24 -13.15 -1.12
N LYS A 133 -6.94 -14.23 -0.76
CA LYS A 133 -6.42 -15.28 0.13
C LYS A 133 -5.20 -15.98 -0.48
N ALA A 134 -5.23 -16.30 -1.78
CA ALA A 134 -4.11 -16.92 -2.48
C ALA A 134 -2.88 -16.00 -2.51
N ASN A 135 -3.07 -14.71 -2.80
CA ASN A 135 -1.98 -13.73 -2.80
C ASN A 135 -1.39 -13.53 -1.39
N ILE A 136 -2.20 -13.42 -0.34
CA ILE A 136 -1.70 -13.30 1.04
C ILE A 136 -0.87 -14.54 1.43
N ARG A 137 -1.31 -15.75 1.06
CA ARG A 137 -0.55 -16.99 1.28
C ARG A 137 0.82 -16.97 0.60
N LYS A 138 0.93 -16.32 -0.57
CA LYS A 138 2.20 -16.07 -1.29
C LYS A 138 2.94 -14.81 -0.84
N LYS A 139 2.42 -14.10 0.17
CA LYS A 139 2.93 -12.80 0.67
C LYS A 139 2.88 -11.68 -0.38
N ASN A 140 2.04 -11.81 -1.39
CA ASN A 140 1.84 -10.83 -2.47
C ASN A 140 0.82 -9.78 -2.06
N TYR A 141 1.14 -9.02 -1.00
CA TYR A 141 0.17 -8.16 -0.32
C TYR A 141 -0.37 -7.02 -1.18
N GLN A 142 0.45 -6.45 -2.08
CA GLN A 142 -0.02 -5.39 -2.97
C GLN A 142 -1.13 -5.90 -3.91
N ALA A 143 -0.91 -7.03 -4.58
CA ALA A 143 -1.92 -7.66 -5.44
C ALA A 143 -3.20 -8.01 -4.65
N ALA A 144 -3.06 -8.50 -3.41
CA ALA A 144 -4.18 -8.74 -2.52
C ALA A 144 -4.95 -7.45 -2.16
N ARG A 145 -4.26 -6.33 -1.91
CA ARG A 145 -4.90 -5.05 -1.56
C ARG A 145 -5.64 -4.46 -2.76
N GLU A 146 -5.05 -4.59 -3.94
CA GLU A 146 -5.71 -4.15 -5.18
C GLU A 146 -6.98 -4.96 -5.46
N ALA A 147 -6.94 -6.28 -5.26
CA ALA A 147 -8.13 -7.12 -5.36
C ALA A 147 -9.18 -6.77 -4.28
N LEU A 148 -8.75 -6.50 -3.03
CA LEU A 148 -9.65 -6.11 -1.95
C LEU A 148 -10.40 -4.81 -2.29
N GLY A 149 -9.73 -3.78 -2.81
CA GLY A 149 -10.40 -2.53 -3.19
C GLY A 149 -11.56 -2.75 -4.17
N ARG A 150 -11.32 -3.52 -5.23
CA ARG A 150 -12.35 -3.83 -6.24
C ARG A 150 -13.50 -4.68 -5.69
N VAL A 151 -13.17 -5.68 -4.85
CA VAL A 151 -14.17 -6.53 -4.19
C VAL A 151 -15.04 -5.72 -3.23
N LEU A 152 -14.45 -4.83 -2.44
CA LEU A 152 -15.19 -3.99 -1.51
C LEU A 152 -16.10 -3.00 -2.21
N HIS A 153 -15.69 -2.44 -3.35
CA HIS A 153 -16.58 -1.63 -4.20
C HIS A 153 -17.82 -2.43 -4.59
N THR A 154 -17.60 -3.57 -5.25
CA THR A 154 -18.67 -4.43 -5.75
C THR A 154 -19.59 -4.90 -4.59
N LEU A 155 -19.02 -5.26 -3.44
CA LEU A 155 -19.77 -5.65 -2.24
C LEU A 155 -20.66 -4.53 -1.69
N GLN A 156 -20.17 -3.29 -1.68
CA GLN A 156 -20.90 -2.14 -1.15
C GLN A 156 -22.02 -1.70 -2.09
N ASP A 157 -21.78 -1.73 -3.41
CA ASP A 157 -22.78 -1.43 -4.45
C ASP A 157 -24.00 -2.36 -4.37
N PHE A 158 -23.84 -3.61 -3.92
CA PHE A 158 -25.00 -4.48 -3.65
C PHE A 158 -25.99 -3.84 -2.67
N TYR A 159 -25.51 -3.20 -1.60
CA TYR A 159 -26.38 -2.62 -0.58
C TYR A 159 -26.95 -1.27 -1.00
N SER A 160 -26.30 -0.56 -1.92
CA SER A 160 -26.82 0.71 -2.44
C SER A 160 -27.77 0.53 -3.64
N HIS A 161 -27.56 -0.49 -4.47
CA HIS A 161 -28.28 -0.71 -5.73
C HIS A 161 -29.30 -1.86 -5.72
N SER A 162 -29.28 -2.74 -4.71
CA SER A 162 -30.35 -3.75 -4.54
C SER A 162 -31.51 -3.24 -3.69
N ASN A 163 -32.58 -4.03 -3.62
CA ASN A 163 -33.70 -3.81 -2.71
C ASN A 163 -33.50 -4.47 -1.32
N TRP A 164 -32.30 -4.97 -1.00
CA TRP A 164 -32.05 -5.69 0.26
C TRP A 164 -32.44 -4.88 1.49
N VAL A 165 -32.02 -3.61 1.52
CA VAL A 165 -32.30 -2.67 2.61
C VAL A 165 -33.75 -2.19 2.56
N ASP A 166 -34.32 -2.02 1.37
CA ASP A 166 -35.71 -1.64 1.13
C ASP A 166 -36.70 -2.68 1.67
N LEU A 167 -36.31 -3.96 1.67
CA LEU A 167 -37.06 -5.06 2.30
C LEU A 167 -36.98 -5.06 3.84
N GLY A 168 -36.31 -4.08 4.44
CA GLY A 168 -36.19 -3.93 5.89
C GLY A 168 -35.05 -4.75 6.51
N ASN A 169 -34.17 -5.35 5.71
CA ASN A 169 -33.02 -6.09 6.23
C ASN A 169 -31.97 -5.13 6.80
N THR A 170 -31.50 -5.43 8.01
CA THR A 170 -30.49 -4.64 8.73
C THR A 170 -29.18 -5.41 8.97
N ASN A 171 -29.09 -6.64 8.46
CA ASN A 171 -27.90 -7.47 8.53
C ASN A 171 -27.33 -7.73 7.13
N PRO A 172 -26.01 -8.00 7.00
CA PRO A 172 -25.42 -8.42 5.74
C PRO A 172 -26.12 -9.64 5.15
N TYR A 173 -26.21 -9.72 3.82
CA TYR A 173 -26.76 -10.89 3.14
C TYR A 173 -25.73 -12.03 3.15
N PRO A 174 -25.92 -13.10 3.94
CA PRO A 174 -24.86 -14.09 4.18
C PRO A 174 -24.46 -14.86 2.92
N ASN A 175 -25.37 -15.04 1.96
CA ASN A 175 -25.12 -15.82 0.74
C ASN A 175 -24.28 -15.06 -0.29
N LEU A 176 -24.05 -13.76 -0.09
CA LEU A 176 -23.32 -12.91 -1.03
C LEU A 176 -21.82 -13.26 -1.08
N ILE A 177 -21.24 -13.67 0.05
CA ILE A 177 -19.84 -14.13 0.14
C ILE A 177 -19.72 -15.66 0.23
N ARG A 178 -20.84 -16.38 0.13
CA ARG A 178 -20.96 -17.83 0.30
C ARG A 178 -21.59 -18.46 -0.95
N PRO A 179 -20.79 -18.72 -2.01
CA PRO A 179 -21.32 -19.23 -3.28
C PRO A 179 -21.79 -20.69 -3.18
N ASP A 180 -21.45 -21.40 -2.10
CA ASP A 180 -22.04 -22.68 -1.71
C ASP A 180 -23.54 -22.58 -1.35
N LEU A 181 -24.02 -21.38 -1.02
CA LEU A 181 -25.43 -21.11 -0.75
C LEU A 181 -26.13 -20.52 -1.99
N PRO A 182 -27.39 -20.87 -2.28
CA PRO A 182 -28.12 -20.31 -3.42
C PRO A 182 -28.44 -18.82 -3.22
N LEU A 183 -28.39 -18.02 -4.29
CA LEU A 183 -29.06 -16.72 -4.29
C LEU A 183 -30.57 -16.96 -4.37
N LEU A 184 -31.32 -16.42 -3.41
CA LEU A 184 -32.76 -16.60 -3.30
C LEU A 184 -33.48 -15.32 -3.69
N ASN A 185 -34.70 -15.45 -4.21
CA ASN A 185 -35.58 -14.33 -4.56
C ASN A 185 -34.98 -13.33 -5.57
N LEU A 186 -34.16 -13.80 -6.51
CA LEU A 186 -33.70 -12.99 -7.63
C LEU A 186 -34.83 -12.77 -8.63
N ALA A 187 -35.07 -11.51 -8.99
CA ALA A 187 -35.95 -11.18 -10.10
C ALA A 187 -35.21 -11.45 -11.42
N ASP A 188 -35.95 -11.90 -12.44
CA ASP A 188 -35.41 -11.88 -13.80
C ASP A 188 -35.48 -10.47 -14.40
N ILE A 189 -34.70 -10.20 -15.45
CA ILE A 189 -34.62 -8.88 -16.12
C ILE A 189 -35.98 -8.33 -16.60
N ASN A 190 -36.98 -9.20 -16.79
CA ASN A 190 -38.32 -8.83 -17.21
C ASN A 190 -39.32 -8.76 -16.06
N THR A 191 -38.97 -9.25 -14.86
CA THR A 191 -39.83 -9.23 -13.68
C THR A 191 -39.97 -7.79 -13.16
N PRO A 192 -41.17 -7.19 -13.18
CA PRO A 192 -41.41 -5.88 -12.60
C PRO A 192 -41.30 -5.96 -11.07
N THR A 193 -40.25 -5.39 -10.50
CA THR A 193 -39.97 -5.43 -9.06
C THR A 193 -40.62 -4.29 -8.27
N CYS A 194 -41.12 -3.25 -8.96
CA CYS A 194 -41.83 -2.13 -8.35
C CYS A 194 -43.31 -2.12 -8.72
N LYS A 195 -44.20 -2.08 -7.72
CA LYS A 195 -45.67 -2.05 -7.93
C LYS A 195 -46.36 -0.71 -7.62
N ASP A 196 -45.75 0.18 -6.84
CA ASP A 196 -46.36 1.45 -6.39
C ASP A 196 -45.42 2.65 -6.56
N CYS A 197 -44.94 2.90 -7.78
CA CYS A 197 -44.17 4.10 -8.11
C CYS A 197 -45.10 5.31 -8.31
N LEU A 198 -45.82 5.72 -7.26
CA LEU A 198 -46.58 6.97 -7.30
C LEU A 198 -45.61 8.15 -7.39
N ASN A 199 -45.60 8.83 -8.54
CA ASN A 199 -44.86 10.05 -8.85
C ASN A 199 -43.32 9.90 -8.83
N GLY A 200 -42.74 9.20 -9.82
CA GLY A 200 -41.33 9.36 -10.21
C GLY A 200 -40.26 8.79 -9.27
N LYS A 201 -40.64 7.93 -8.31
CA LYS A 201 -39.75 7.44 -7.24
C LYS A 201 -38.97 6.15 -7.51
N CYS A 202 -39.04 5.54 -8.68
CA CYS A 202 -38.33 4.28 -8.94
C CYS A 202 -37.30 4.40 -10.09
N SER A 203 -36.55 5.50 -9.99
CA SER A 203 -35.42 5.85 -10.84
C SER A 203 -34.15 5.70 -10.00
N HIS A 204 -33.05 5.26 -10.60
CA HIS A 204 -31.74 5.18 -9.92
C HIS A 204 -31.27 6.56 -9.40
N GLY A 205 -31.85 7.68 -9.86
CA GLY A 205 -31.60 9.03 -9.39
C GLY A 205 -30.29 9.64 -9.93
N GLY A 206 -30.19 10.97 -9.87
CA GLY A 206 -29.02 11.73 -10.32
C GLY A 206 -29.17 12.39 -11.70
N PRO A 207 -28.37 13.43 -12.03
CA PRO A 207 -28.48 14.17 -13.29
C PRO A 207 -28.18 13.33 -14.56
N SER A 208 -27.49 12.20 -14.39
CA SER A 208 -27.14 11.23 -15.44
C SER A 208 -28.12 10.07 -15.56
N ASP A 209 -29.16 10.02 -14.74
CA ASP A 209 -30.14 8.94 -14.78
C ASP A 209 -31.16 9.14 -15.90
N LEU A 210 -30.85 8.55 -17.04
CA LEU A 210 -31.69 8.53 -18.24
C LEU A 210 -32.98 7.69 -18.05
N THR A 211 -33.05 6.84 -17.01
CA THR A 211 -34.23 6.00 -16.71
C THR A 211 -35.37 6.78 -16.04
N SER A 212 -35.11 8.03 -15.62
CA SER A 212 -36.09 8.96 -15.05
C SER A 212 -37.23 9.36 -15.99
N SER A 213 -37.07 9.09 -17.29
CA SER A 213 -38.04 9.43 -18.34
C SER A 213 -38.92 8.27 -18.81
N VAL A 214 -38.77 7.08 -18.20
CA VAL A 214 -39.48 5.83 -18.57
C VAL A 214 -40.28 5.31 -17.37
N ASP A 215 -41.39 4.61 -17.61
CA ASP A 215 -42.15 3.92 -16.55
C ASP A 215 -41.21 3.04 -15.73
N PRO A 216 -41.08 3.31 -14.42
CA PRO A 216 -39.93 2.83 -13.69
C PRO A 216 -40.03 1.33 -13.35
N ARG A 217 -38.90 0.62 -13.49
CA ARG A 217 -38.69 -0.77 -13.04
C ARG A 217 -37.48 -0.80 -12.09
N GLY A 218 -37.66 -0.88 -10.77
CA GLY A 218 -36.56 -1.02 -9.80
C GLY A 218 -36.34 0.16 -8.84
N GLY A 219 -35.65 -0.08 -7.71
CA GLY A 219 -35.66 0.73 -6.48
C GLY A 219 -34.85 2.05 -6.47
N ILE A 220 -34.94 2.76 -5.33
CA ILE A 220 -34.28 4.06 -5.06
C ILE A 220 -32.79 3.81 -4.83
N SER A 221 -31.89 4.45 -5.61
CA SER A 221 -30.45 4.41 -5.28
C SER A 221 -30.21 5.06 -3.92
N LYS A 222 -29.32 4.41 -3.16
CA LYS A 222 -28.88 4.80 -1.83
C LYS A 222 -27.43 5.29 -1.84
N ASP A 223 -26.84 5.60 -3.00
CA ASP A 223 -25.45 6.11 -3.09
C ASP A 223 -25.33 7.50 -2.45
N GLU A 224 -26.28 8.37 -2.77
CA GLU A 224 -26.34 9.74 -2.27
C GLU A 224 -27.37 9.89 -1.16
N LEU A 225 -26.96 10.61 -0.10
CA LEU A 225 -27.85 11.01 0.96
C LEU A 225 -28.80 12.12 0.48
N ARG A 226 -30.10 11.85 0.49
CA ARG A 226 -31.16 12.79 0.14
C ARG A 226 -32.25 12.80 1.22
N PRO A 227 -32.98 13.92 1.40
CA PRO A 227 -34.02 14.00 2.42
C PRO A 227 -35.11 12.92 2.32
N ASP A 228 -35.37 12.40 1.11
CA ASP A 228 -36.39 11.39 0.84
C ASP A 228 -35.91 9.94 1.00
N ASN A 229 -34.60 9.70 1.02
CA ASN A 229 -34.00 8.37 1.17
C ASN A 229 -33.10 8.22 2.43
N GLU A 230 -32.99 9.25 3.28
CA GLU A 230 -32.06 9.32 4.42
C GLU A 230 -32.00 8.02 5.24
N LYS A 231 -33.16 7.48 5.64
CA LYS A 231 -33.22 6.25 6.43
C LYS A 231 -32.67 5.04 5.65
N LEU A 232 -32.98 4.93 4.37
CA LEU A 232 -32.52 3.84 3.51
C LEU A 232 -31.01 3.98 3.23
N HIS A 233 -30.52 5.19 2.98
CA HIS A 233 -29.09 5.48 2.82
C HIS A 233 -28.30 5.09 4.09
N ASN A 234 -28.72 5.57 5.27
CA ASN A 234 -28.05 5.27 6.53
C ASN A 234 -28.07 3.77 6.88
N ASN A 235 -29.17 3.08 6.57
CA ASN A 235 -29.23 1.62 6.71
C ASN A 235 -28.27 0.91 5.74
N ALA A 236 -28.22 1.33 4.47
CA ALA A 236 -27.30 0.76 3.49
C ALA A 236 -25.84 0.96 3.93
N VAL A 237 -25.47 2.16 4.39
CA VAL A 237 -24.14 2.46 4.94
C VAL A 237 -23.81 1.49 6.09
N THR A 238 -24.72 1.33 7.05
CA THR A 238 -24.51 0.46 8.22
C THR A 238 -24.31 -1.00 7.82
N VAL A 239 -25.14 -1.51 6.90
CA VAL A 239 -25.08 -2.90 6.44
C VAL A 239 -23.83 -3.12 5.57
N ALA A 240 -23.46 -2.16 4.73
CA ALA A 240 -22.27 -2.21 3.88
C ALA A 240 -20.97 -2.25 4.72
N ILE A 241 -20.87 -1.43 5.78
CA ILE A 241 -19.77 -1.49 6.75
C ILE A 241 -19.73 -2.86 7.43
N SER A 242 -20.88 -3.36 7.89
CA SER A 242 -20.98 -4.67 8.54
C SER A 242 -20.55 -5.82 7.62
N ALA A 243 -20.95 -5.78 6.34
CA ALA A 243 -20.56 -6.75 5.33
C ALA A 243 -19.06 -6.68 5.03
N THR A 244 -18.50 -5.47 4.95
CA THR A 244 -17.06 -5.24 4.79
C THR A 244 -16.28 -5.86 5.96
N LEU A 245 -16.72 -5.64 7.21
CA LEU A 245 -16.10 -6.23 8.40
C LEU A 245 -16.17 -7.76 8.44
N GLN A 246 -17.25 -8.35 7.93
CA GLN A 246 -17.38 -9.82 7.79
C GLN A 246 -16.42 -10.38 6.74
N LEU A 247 -16.31 -9.74 5.57
CA LEU A 247 -15.36 -10.14 4.53
C LEU A 247 -13.91 -10.03 5.01
N LEU A 248 -13.57 -8.95 5.73
CA LEU A 248 -12.24 -8.79 6.33
C LEU A 248 -11.97 -9.84 7.43
N GLU A 249 -12.99 -10.28 8.16
CA GLU A 249 -12.86 -11.36 9.14
C GLU A 249 -12.56 -12.71 8.48
N ASP A 250 -13.20 -13.01 7.35
CA ASP A 250 -12.92 -14.21 6.55
C ASP A 250 -11.48 -14.19 6.00
N ILE A 251 -11.02 -13.04 5.47
CA ILE A 251 -9.63 -12.88 5.04
C ILE A 251 -8.66 -13.06 6.21
N ARG A 252 -8.95 -12.46 7.37
CA ARG A 252 -8.15 -12.61 8.60
C ARG A 252 -8.09 -14.07 9.04
N GLY A 253 -9.21 -14.78 9.01
CA GLY A 253 -9.29 -16.20 9.37
C GLY A 253 -8.37 -17.08 8.50
N ALA A 254 -8.38 -16.84 7.18
CA ALA A 254 -7.53 -17.55 6.24
C ALA A 254 -6.03 -17.18 6.36
N ALA A 255 -5.73 -15.89 6.57
CA ALA A 255 -4.36 -15.40 6.64
C ALA A 255 -3.68 -15.69 8.00
N GLY A 256 -4.44 -15.60 9.08
CA GLY A 256 -3.93 -15.47 10.44
C GLY A 256 -3.46 -14.05 10.76
N ASP A 257 -3.45 -13.71 12.05
CA ASP A 257 -3.24 -12.34 12.56
C ASP A 257 -1.94 -11.69 12.08
N LYS A 258 -0.81 -12.43 12.10
CA LYS A 258 0.49 -11.90 11.67
C LYS A 258 0.49 -11.49 10.20
N GLU A 259 -0.01 -12.36 9.33
CA GLU A 259 0.01 -12.11 7.88
C GLU A 259 -1.09 -11.11 7.49
N TYR A 260 -2.22 -11.07 8.21
CA TYR A 260 -3.24 -10.04 8.07
C TYR A 260 -2.72 -8.63 8.40
N LEU A 261 -1.99 -8.47 9.51
CA LEU A 261 -1.38 -7.18 9.86
C LEU A 261 -0.34 -6.74 8.81
N ARG A 262 0.48 -7.66 8.29
CA ARG A 262 1.43 -7.36 7.20
C ARG A 262 0.73 -7.00 5.90
N PHE A 263 -0.37 -7.68 5.58
CA PHE A 263 -1.26 -7.34 4.48
C PHE A 263 -1.78 -5.90 4.60
N MET A 264 -2.18 -5.49 5.81
CA MET A 264 -2.60 -4.13 6.14
C MET A 264 -1.45 -3.13 6.29
N GLY A 265 -0.18 -3.51 6.04
CA GLY A 265 0.96 -2.59 6.16
C GLY A 265 1.37 -2.27 7.60
N ILE A 266 0.79 -2.94 8.61
CA ILE A 266 1.22 -2.89 10.01
C ILE A 266 2.45 -3.79 10.15
N SER A 267 3.63 -3.21 9.98
CA SER A 267 4.91 -3.92 10.06
C SER A 267 5.94 -3.11 10.84
N ARG A 268 6.90 -3.80 11.47
CA ARG A 268 7.88 -3.18 12.37
C ARG A 268 8.94 -2.35 11.61
N SER A 269 9.33 -2.72 10.39
CA SER A 269 10.50 -2.12 9.72
C SER A 269 10.43 -2.09 8.17
N SER A 270 11.53 -1.67 7.53
CA SER A 270 11.77 -1.71 6.07
C SER A 270 11.94 -3.14 5.51
N VAL A 271 12.16 -3.25 4.19
CA VAL A 271 12.59 -4.50 3.53
C VAL A 271 14.09 -4.40 3.27
N LEU A 272 14.80 -5.52 3.42
CA LEU A 272 16.23 -5.59 3.14
C LEU A 272 16.46 -6.39 1.84
N ALA A 273 16.77 -5.70 0.75
CA ALA A 273 16.87 -6.29 -0.59
C ALA A 273 18.28 -6.16 -1.19
N PHE A 274 18.86 -7.29 -1.61
CA PHE A 274 20.19 -7.38 -2.21
C PHE A 274 20.16 -8.01 -3.60
N VAL A 275 20.92 -7.44 -4.52
CA VAL A 275 21.18 -7.98 -5.86
C VAL A 275 22.68 -8.16 -6.00
N LEU A 276 23.15 -9.41 -6.05
CA LEU A 276 24.57 -9.75 -5.89
C LEU A 276 25.13 -10.46 -7.12
N ASP A 277 26.18 -9.89 -7.70
CA ASP A 277 26.98 -10.55 -8.72
C ASP A 277 27.80 -11.69 -8.10
N THR A 278 27.72 -12.89 -8.70
CA THR A 278 28.36 -14.13 -8.23
C THR A 278 29.49 -14.60 -9.13
N THR A 279 29.97 -13.76 -10.05
CA THR A 279 31.15 -14.05 -10.90
C THR A 279 32.42 -14.26 -10.08
N GLY A 280 33.41 -14.96 -10.64
CA GLY A 280 34.65 -15.34 -9.96
C GLY A 280 35.43 -14.15 -9.36
N SER A 281 35.39 -12.98 -10.01
CA SER A 281 36.05 -11.77 -9.54
C SER A 281 35.42 -11.19 -8.26
N MET A 282 34.14 -11.49 -7.99
CA MET A 282 33.37 -10.98 -6.85
C MET A 282 33.68 -11.66 -5.51
N SER A 283 34.70 -12.52 -5.42
CA SER A 283 35.03 -13.28 -4.20
C SER A 283 35.10 -12.42 -2.93
N ASN A 284 35.83 -11.30 -2.94
CA ASN A 284 35.95 -10.41 -1.78
C ASN A 284 34.67 -9.60 -1.55
N ASP A 285 34.00 -9.19 -2.63
CA ASP A 285 32.78 -8.42 -2.62
C ASP A 285 31.60 -9.20 -2.01
N ILE A 286 31.50 -10.50 -2.33
CA ILE A 286 30.52 -11.42 -1.76
C ILE A 286 30.80 -11.63 -0.26
N LEU A 287 32.07 -11.74 0.15
CA LEU A 287 32.42 -11.83 1.57
C LEU A 287 31.97 -10.57 2.33
N GLU A 288 32.14 -9.39 1.74
CA GLU A 288 31.67 -8.14 2.34
C GLU A 288 30.15 -8.05 2.38
N ALA A 289 29.46 -8.42 1.29
CA ALA A 289 28.00 -8.49 1.27
C ALA A 289 27.47 -9.44 2.35
N LYS A 290 28.07 -10.64 2.50
CA LYS A 290 27.76 -11.58 3.59
C LYS A 290 27.94 -10.94 4.97
N ARG A 291 29.05 -10.23 5.19
CA ARG A 291 29.33 -9.53 6.46
C ARG A 291 28.23 -8.52 6.78
N VAL A 292 27.88 -7.65 5.83
CA VAL A 292 26.89 -6.57 6.02
C VAL A 292 25.48 -7.14 6.24
N VAL A 293 25.09 -8.14 5.45
CA VAL A 293 23.78 -8.81 5.64
C VAL A 293 23.70 -9.41 7.03
N ASN A 294 24.74 -10.13 7.47
CA ASN A 294 24.78 -10.71 8.81
C ASN A 294 24.75 -9.63 9.89
N GLU A 295 25.52 -8.56 9.74
CA GLU A 295 25.55 -7.43 10.68
C GLU A 295 24.18 -6.77 10.84
N ILE A 296 23.51 -6.44 9.73
CA ILE A 296 22.18 -5.81 9.76
C ILE A 296 21.15 -6.79 10.34
N THR A 297 21.21 -8.06 9.93
CA THR A 297 20.29 -9.09 10.42
C THR A 297 20.45 -9.28 11.92
N ASP A 298 21.67 -9.45 12.41
CA ASP A 298 21.95 -9.74 13.82
C ASP A 298 21.72 -8.51 14.71
N SER A 299 22.05 -7.30 14.24
CA SER A 299 21.80 -6.06 14.98
C SER A 299 20.32 -5.68 15.08
N LYS A 300 19.50 -6.11 14.12
CA LYS A 300 18.08 -5.73 14.06
C LYS A 300 17.13 -6.85 14.47
N LYS A 301 17.54 -8.11 14.47
CA LYS A 301 16.70 -9.25 14.88
C LYS A 301 16.09 -9.02 16.27
N GLY A 302 14.77 -9.18 16.38
CA GLY A 302 14.03 -8.96 17.62
C GLY A 302 13.82 -7.50 18.00
N THR A 303 14.39 -6.55 17.26
CA THR A 303 14.15 -5.11 17.44
C THR A 303 12.99 -4.63 16.55
N GLN A 304 12.56 -3.39 16.72
CA GLN A 304 11.58 -2.78 15.81
C GLN A 304 12.13 -2.61 14.38
N ASP A 305 13.44 -2.51 14.21
CA ASP A 305 14.05 -2.34 12.89
C ASP A 305 14.27 -3.69 12.18
N GLU A 306 13.90 -4.82 12.80
CA GLU A 306 14.01 -6.15 12.18
C GLU A 306 13.30 -6.18 10.83
N PRO A 307 14.01 -6.37 9.70
CA PRO A 307 13.43 -6.36 8.36
C PRO A 307 12.14 -7.17 8.27
N SER A 308 11.08 -6.51 7.79
CA SER A 308 9.78 -7.13 7.58
C SER A 308 9.81 -8.23 6.53
N GLU A 309 10.85 -8.22 5.69
CA GLU A 309 11.19 -9.21 4.69
C GLU A 309 12.64 -9.03 4.21
N TYR A 310 13.25 -10.13 3.80
CA TYR A 310 14.57 -10.21 3.18
C TYR A 310 14.42 -10.69 1.74
N ILE A 311 15.08 -9.99 0.82
CA ILE A 311 15.09 -10.31 -0.61
C ILE A 311 16.54 -10.46 -1.06
N LEU A 312 16.85 -11.54 -1.77
CA LEU A 312 18.16 -11.80 -2.34
C LEU A 312 18.00 -12.29 -3.79
N VAL A 313 18.73 -11.65 -4.70
CA VAL A 313 18.78 -12.05 -6.12
C VAL A 313 20.24 -12.17 -6.57
N PRO A 314 20.81 -13.38 -6.65
CA PRO A 314 22.13 -13.58 -7.23
C PRO A 314 22.09 -13.46 -8.76
N PHE A 315 23.19 -13.08 -9.40
CA PHE A 315 23.31 -13.09 -10.86
C PHE A 315 24.76 -13.25 -11.32
N ASN A 316 24.96 -13.63 -12.60
CA ASN A 316 26.26 -13.76 -13.23
C ASN A 316 26.23 -13.32 -14.72
N ASP A 317 27.24 -13.73 -15.50
CA ASP A 317 27.42 -13.38 -16.93
C ASP A 317 26.31 -13.91 -17.87
N SER A 318 25.64 -15.02 -17.50
CA SER A 318 24.68 -15.73 -18.35
C SER A 318 23.33 -16.00 -17.69
N GLU A 319 23.27 -15.97 -16.37
CA GLU A 319 22.12 -16.36 -15.57
C GLU A 319 21.85 -15.31 -14.49
N PHE A 320 20.62 -15.29 -13.98
CA PHE A 320 20.18 -14.44 -12.87
C PHE A 320 19.08 -15.15 -12.09
N GLY A 321 18.95 -14.79 -10.82
CA GLY A 321 18.09 -15.49 -9.86
C GLY A 321 18.70 -16.82 -9.36
N PRO A 322 17.90 -17.62 -8.64
CA PRO A 322 16.49 -17.41 -8.34
C PRO A 322 16.23 -16.24 -7.38
N LEU A 323 15.01 -15.71 -7.40
CA LEU A 323 14.53 -14.78 -6.37
C LEU A 323 14.35 -15.54 -5.06
N ILE A 324 15.09 -15.13 -4.03
CA ILE A 324 14.96 -15.63 -2.67
C ILE A 324 14.22 -14.57 -1.87
N ARG A 325 13.12 -14.96 -1.24
CA ARG A 325 12.27 -14.08 -0.43
C ARG A 325 11.90 -14.79 0.85
N THR A 326 12.27 -14.22 1.99
CA THR A 326 12.01 -14.83 3.29
C THR A 326 11.75 -13.77 4.36
N THR A 327 11.03 -14.16 5.39
CA THR A 327 10.77 -13.34 6.58
C THR A 327 11.52 -13.88 7.79
N ASP A 328 12.27 -14.97 7.60
CA ASP A 328 13.06 -15.59 8.63
C ASP A 328 14.52 -15.15 8.46
N PRO A 329 15.09 -14.44 9.45
CA PRO A 329 16.49 -14.01 9.41
C PRO A 329 17.47 -15.19 9.28
N THR A 330 17.16 -16.35 9.86
CA THR A 330 18.00 -17.55 9.79
C THR A 330 18.07 -18.07 8.36
N VAL A 331 16.92 -18.16 7.68
CA VAL A 331 16.86 -18.58 6.26
C VAL A 331 17.65 -17.61 5.38
N MET A 332 17.56 -16.31 5.61
CA MET A 332 18.37 -15.34 4.84
C MET A 332 19.87 -15.57 5.03
N LYS A 333 20.32 -15.83 6.27
CA LYS A 333 21.74 -16.12 6.56
C LYS A 333 22.20 -17.41 5.90
N GLU A 334 21.36 -18.44 5.88
CA GLU A 334 21.65 -19.70 5.19
C GLU A 334 21.75 -19.51 3.68
N GLU A 335 20.79 -18.81 3.07
CA GLU A 335 20.79 -18.56 1.63
C GLU A 335 21.95 -17.70 1.17
N ILE A 336 22.29 -16.63 1.89
CA ILE A 336 23.44 -15.82 1.52
C ILE A 336 24.75 -16.58 1.74
N ALA A 337 24.85 -17.46 2.74
CA ALA A 337 26.06 -18.26 2.97
C ALA A 337 26.39 -19.19 1.80
N LYS A 338 25.38 -19.70 1.08
CA LYS A 338 25.52 -20.57 -0.10
C LYS A 338 26.16 -19.85 -1.30
N LEU A 339 26.12 -18.53 -1.35
CA LEU A 339 26.70 -17.78 -2.47
C LEU A 339 28.21 -18.00 -2.54
N THR A 340 28.68 -18.42 -3.71
CA THR A 340 30.10 -18.59 -4.00
C THR A 340 30.44 -17.86 -5.30
N ALA A 341 31.62 -17.27 -5.35
CA ALA A 341 32.14 -16.68 -6.57
C ALA A 341 32.54 -17.81 -7.52
N SER A 342 31.88 -17.90 -8.67
CA SER A 342 32.15 -18.96 -9.63
C SER A 342 31.89 -18.50 -11.06
N GLY A 343 32.56 -19.16 -12.02
CA GLY A 343 32.49 -18.79 -13.43
C GLY A 343 33.02 -17.38 -13.72
N GLY A 344 32.91 -16.98 -14.99
CA GLY A 344 33.15 -15.60 -15.42
C GLY A 344 34.61 -15.11 -15.42
N GLY A 345 34.79 -13.99 -16.09
CA GLY A 345 35.96 -13.09 -16.02
C GLY A 345 35.41 -11.65 -15.94
N ASN A 346 36.16 -10.60 -16.29
CA ASN A 346 35.63 -9.22 -16.33
C ASN A 346 34.65 -8.98 -17.51
N LYS A 347 33.59 -9.77 -17.62
CA LYS A 347 32.56 -9.69 -18.68
C LYS A 347 31.30 -8.99 -18.15
N PRO A 348 30.50 -8.37 -19.03
CA PRO A 348 29.24 -7.77 -18.61
C PRO A 348 28.21 -8.81 -18.13
N GLY A 349 27.59 -8.57 -16.96
CA GLY A 349 26.62 -9.47 -16.31
C GLY A 349 25.14 -9.13 -16.54
N MET A 350 24.23 -10.01 -16.11
CA MET A 350 22.76 -9.87 -16.21
C MET A 350 22.15 -9.02 -15.07
N CYS A 351 22.80 -7.90 -14.76
CA CYS A 351 22.49 -7.08 -13.59
C CYS A 351 21.08 -6.46 -13.64
N LEU A 352 20.65 -5.94 -14.80
CA LEU A 352 19.34 -5.27 -14.87
C LEU A 352 18.18 -6.28 -14.79
N SER A 353 18.35 -7.50 -15.29
CA SER A 353 17.37 -8.59 -15.16
C SER A 353 17.20 -9.00 -13.69
N ALA A 354 18.31 -9.12 -12.96
CA ALA A 354 18.28 -9.39 -11.52
C ALA A 354 17.65 -8.23 -10.72
N LEU A 355 17.97 -6.99 -11.08
CA LEU A 355 17.36 -5.80 -10.50
C LEU A 355 15.85 -5.71 -10.79
N GLN A 356 15.40 -6.15 -11.97
CA GLN A 356 13.97 -6.25 -12.29
C GLN A 356 13.26 -7.17 -11.28
N MET A 357 13.79 -8.38 -11.03
CA MET A 357 13.19 -9.31 -10.07
C MET A 357 13.09 -8.70 -8.67
N ALA A 358 14.11 -7.95 -8.24
CA ALA A 358 14.09 -7.28 -6.95
C ALA A 358 13.04 -6.16 -6.89
N LEU A 359 12.92 -5.33 -7.94
CA LEU A 359 11.95 -4.24 -8.01
C LEU A 359 10.50 -4.73 -8.07
N THR A 360 10.21 -5.85 -8.74
CA THR A 360 8.85 -6.39 -8.82
C THR A 360 8.44 -7.16 -7.56
N ALA A 361 9.41 -7.76 -6.87
CA ALA A 361 9.18 -8.47 -5.61
C ALA A 361 9.13 -7.56 -4.37
N ALA A 362 9.91 -6.47 -4.36
CA ALA A 362 9.97 -5.57 -3.21
C ALA A 362 8.68 -4.74 -3.07
N PRO A 363 8.22 -4.47 -1.84
CA PRO A 363 7.16 -3.49 -1.59
C PRO A 363 7.55 -2.10 -2.11
N GLU A 364 6.55 -1.25 -2.36
CA GLU A 364 6.79 0.15 -2.74
C GLU A 364 7.68 0.88 -1.72
N SER A 365 8.47 1.83 -2.21
CA SER A 365 9.41 2.66 -1.44
C SER A 365 10.49 1.85 -0.70
N SER A 366 10.93 0.72 -1.27
CA SER A 366 12.01 -0.10 -0.71
C SER A 366 13.40 0.41 -1.09
N ASN A 367 14.41 0.06 -0.28
CA ASN A 367 15.82 0.26 -0.62
C ASN A 367 16.41 -1.05 -1.15
N ILE A 368 17.04 -1.00 -2.32
CA ILE A 368 17.67 -2.13 -3.00
C ILE A 368 19.16 -1.85 -3.17
N TYR A 369 20.00 -2.81 -2.78
CA TYR A 369 21.46 -2.68 -2.80
C TYR A 369 22.07 -3.65 -3.82
N VAL A 370 22.75 -3.11 -4.83
CA VAL A 370 23.33 -3.88 -5.94
C VAL A 370 24.84 -3.93 -5.80
N PHE A 371 25.45 -5.12 -5.83
CA PHE A 371 26.91 -5.31 -5.81
C PHE A 371 27.38 -5.94 -7.11
N THR A 372 28.35 -5.32 -7.78
CA THR A 372 28.96 -5.84 -9.02
C THR A 372 30.29 -5.15 -9.33
N ASP A 373 31.23 -5.85 -9.94
CA ASP A 373 32.48 -5.25 -10.44
C ASP A 373 32.50 -5.06 -11.97
N ALA A 374 31.37 -5.31 -12.63
CA ALA A 374 31.21 -5.22 -14.08
C ALA A 374 30.05 -4.31 -14.53
N VAL A 375 30.09 -3.92 -15.81
CA VAL A 375 28.98 -3.22 -16.47
C VAL A 375 27.84 -4.19 -16.80
N ALA A 376 26.61 -3.69 -16.92
CA ALA A 376 25.47 -4.52 -17.31
C ALA A 376 25.53 -4.88 -18.80
N LYS A 377 25.22 -6.15 -19.13
CA LYS A 377 25.05 -6.65 -20.50
C LYS A 377 23.68 -6.33 -21.07
N ASP A 378 22.67 -6.34 -20.21
CA ASP A 378 21.25 -6.23 -20.49
C ASP A 378 20.74 -4.78 -20.42
N VAL A 379 21.55 -3.82 -20.90
CA VAL A 379 21.23 -2.38 -20.89
C VAL A 379 19.97 -2.00 -21.64
N TYR A 380 19.46 -2.86 -22.52
CA TYR A 380 18.16 -2.69 -23.18
C TYR A 380 16.98 -2.70 -22.18
N LEU A 381 17.20 -3.12 -20.92
CA LEU A 381 16.21 -3.06 -19.84
C LEU A 381 16.21 -1.72 -19.09
N LYS A 382 17.15 -0.79 -19.35
CA LYS A 382 17.30 0.46 -18.58
C LYS A 382 15.99 1.23 -18.42
N ASP A 383 15.22 1.40 -19.50
CA ASP A 383 13.98 2.17 -19.45
C ASP A 383 12.88 1.44 -18.68
N ASN A 384 12.80 0.11 -18.82
CA ASN A 384 11.93 -0.74 -18.01
C ASN A 384 12.28 -0.69 -16.51
N ILE A 385 13.57 -0.72 -16.15
CA ILE A 385 14.01 -0.53 -14.76
C ILE A 385 13.67 0.87 -14.26
N THR A 386 13.81 1.90 -15.10
CA THR A 386 13.45 3.28 -14.76
C THR A 386 11.95 3.41 -14.52
N ALA A 387 11.12 2.77 -15.34
CA ALA A 387 9.67 2.67 -15.16
C ALA A 387 9.30 2.01 -13.82
N LEU A 388 9.95 0.88 -13.49
CA LEU A 388 9.73 0.18 -12.22
C LEU A 388 10.21 0.98 -11.01
N ILE A 389 11.37 1.66 -11.09
CA ILE A 389 11.86 2.56 -10.03
C ILE A 389 10.83 3.66 -9.74
N ARG A 390 10.30 4.29 -10.79
CA ARG A 390 9.31 5.36 -10.65
C ARG A 390 7.97 4.87 -10.14
N SER A 391 7.49 3.73 -10.66
CA SER A 391 6.22 3.13 -10.26
C SER A 391 6.25 2.64 -8.82
N THR A 392 7.30 1.94 -8.43
CA THR A 392 7.45 1.41 -7.06
C THR A 392 7.99 2.44 -6.08
N LYS A 393 8.52 3.57 -6.57
CA LYS A 393 9.21 4.60 -5.79
C LYS A 393 10.40 4.06 -4.98
N SER A 394 10.97 2.93 -5.40
CA SER A 394 12.10 2.28 -4.73
C SER A 394 13.42 2.99 -5.04
N SER A 395 14.33 2.98 -4.08
CA SER A 395 15.68 3.55 -4.18
C SER A 395 16.70 2.43 -4.43
N VAL A 396 17.56 2.60 -5.44
CA VAL A 396 18.58 1.61 -5.84
C VAL A 396 19.97 2.19 -5.66
N SER A 397 20.78 1.61 -4.79
CA SER A 397 22.19 1.98 -4.62
C SER A 397 23.12 0.90 -5.17
N PHE A 398 24.08 1.31 -5.99
CA PHE A 398 25.06 0.44 -6.64
C PHE A 398 26.42 0.57 -5.96
N PHE A 399 27.00 -0.57 -5.57
CA PHE A 399 28.35 -0.70 -5.04
C PHE A 399 29.22 -1.38 -6.10
N THR A 400 30.19 -0.65 -6.62
CA THR A 400 31.04 -1.11 -7.71
C THR A 400 32.52 -1.07 -7.35
N THR A 401 33.23 -2.17 -7.62
CA THR A 401 34.64 -2.33 -7.21
C THR A 401 35.63 -2.57 -8.35
N GLY A 402 35.16 -2.66 -9.59
CA GLY A 402 35.98 -2.91 -10.78
C GLY A 402 36.78 -1.69 -11.25
N ASP A 403 37.79 -1.94 -12.10
CA ASP A 403 38.71 -0.93 -12.66
C ASP A 403 37.98 0.07 -13.58
N GLY A 404 37.31 1.06 -12.99
CA GLY A 404 36.73 2.22 -13.68
C GLY A 404 37.75 3.09 -14.43
N ALA A 405 39.04 2.71 -14.47
CA ALA A 405 40.13 3.40 -15.18
C ALA A 405 40.68 2.63 -16.40
N GLY A 406 40.55 1.29 -16.47
CA GLY A 406 41.11 0.48 -17.55
C GLY A 406 40.24 0.38 -18.81
N ALA A 407 38.93 0.65 -18.68
CA ALA A 407 37.95 0.49 -19.77
C ALA A 407 37.94 1.62 -20.82
N ARG A 408 38.80 2.65 -20.70
CA ARG A 408 38.92 3.71 -21.73
C ARG A 408 39.37 3.18 -23.10
N ARG A 409 39.78 1.91 -23.21
CA ARG A 409 40.27 1.30 -24.45
C ARG A 409 39.24 0.53 -25.29
N ARG A 410 37.96 0.44 -24.92
CA ARG A 410 36.93 -0.16 -25.80
C ARG A 410 35.76 0.80 -26.06
N LYS A 411 35.78 1.38 -27.26
CA LYS A 411 34.74 2.24 -27.84
C LYS A 411 33.40 1.50 -28.03
N ARG A 412 32.30 2.22 -27.76
CA ARG A 412 30.99 2.27 -28.47
C ARG A 412 30.35 0.92 -28.83
N SER A 413 29.62 0.32 -27.89
CA SER A 413 28.39 -0.50 -28.14
C SER A 413 27.94 -1.34 -26.94
N VAL A 414 28.69 -1.39 -25.84
CA VAL A 414 28.37 -2.18 -24.64
C VAL A 414 28.34 -1.26 -23.43
N GLY A 415 27.37 -1.45 -22.52
CA GLY A 415 26.98 -0.53 -21.44
C GLY A 415 28.09 0.22 -20.71
N THR A 416 27.81 1.45 -20.28
CA THR A 416 28.74 2.24 -19.46
C THR A 416 28.34 2.21 -17.99
N PHE A 417 29.29 2.45 -17.08
CA PHE A 417 29.01 2.71 -15.67
C PHE A 417 28.05 3.91 -15.46
N ASP A 418 27.82 4.73 -16.49
CA ASP A 418 26.83 5.80 -16.43
C ASP A 418 25.40 5.27 -16.34
N THR A 419 25.12 4.06 -16.84
CA THR A 419 23.81 3.41 -16.64
C THR A 419 23.47 3.27 -15.15
N TYR A 420 24.41 2.81 -14.33
CA TYR A 420 24.18 2.69 -12.88
C TYR A 420 24.05 4.06 -12.20
N LYS A 421 24.79 5.07 -12.66
CA LYS A 421 24.65 6.45 -12.16
C LYS A 421 23.28 7.03 -12.47
N ASP A 422 22.80 6.83 -13.69
CA ASP A 422 21.49 7.33 -14.12
C ASP A 422 20.35 6.66 -13.33
N LEU A 423 20.43 5.34 -13.15
CA LEU A 423 19.43 4.59 -12.37
C LEU A 423 19.46 4.98 -10.89
N ALA A 424 20.64 5.09 -10.28
CA ALA A 424 20.79 5.55 -8.90
C ALA A 424 20.26 6.98 -8.73
N LEU A 425 20.55 7.86 -9.68
CA LEU A 425 20.07 9.24 -9.66
C LEU A 425 18.54 9.27 -9.74
N ALA A 426 17.95 8.58 -10.73
CA ALA A 426 16.49 8.51 -10.91
C ALA A 426 15.78 7.92 -9.69
N SER A 427 16.39 6.95 -9.01
CA SER A 427 15.83 6.32 -7.82
C SER A 427 16.09 7.09 -6.51
N GLY A 428 16.95 8.12 -6.53
CA GLY A 428 17.47 8.76 -5.33
C GLY A 428 18.43 7.89 -4.50
N GLY A 429 18.99 6.83 -5.09
CA GLY A 429 20.04 6.02 -4.50
C GLY A 429 21.43 6.58 -4.80
N GLN A 430 22.48 5.79 -4.56
CA GLN A 430 23.87 6.20 -4.77
C GLN A 430 24.58 5.27 -5.77
N ALA A 431 25.43 5.83 -6.63
CA ALA A 431 26.33 5.06 -7.50
C ALA A 431 27.77 5.17 -6.96
N ILE A 432 28.14 4.19 -6.14
CA ILE A 432 29.38 4.16 -5.37
C ILE A 432 30.41 3.31 -6.12
N VAL A 433 31.58 3.90 -6.34
CA VAL A 433 32.73 3.30 -7.02
C VAL A 433 33.92 3.36 -6.07
N VAL A 434 34.39 2.20 -5.62
CA VAL A 434 35.47 2.03 -4.64
C VAL A 434 36.46 0.97 -5.10
N SER A 435 37.61 0.85 -4.44
CA SER A 435 38.46 -0.33 -4.61
C SER A 435 37.90 -1.49 -3.79
N LYS A 436 38.22 -2.75 -4.16
CA LYS A 436 37.82 -3.93 -3.37
C LYS A 436 38.22 -3.83 -1.89
N GLY A 437 39.41 -3.30 -1.60
CA GLY A 437 39.90 -3.13 -0.22
C GLY A 437 39.16 -2.07 0.61
N ASN A 438 38.41 -1.17 -0.03
CA ASN A 438 37.67 -0.09 0.63
C ASN A 438 36.15 -0.32 0.64
N LEU A 439 35.66 -1.44 0.10
CA LEU A 439 34.22 -1.71 -0.02
C LEU A 439 33.51 -1.69 1.34
N SER A 440 34.14 -2.23 2.38
CA SER A 440 33.56 -2.29 3.73
C SER A 440 33.23 -0.92 4.31
N GLN A 441 34.00 0.11 3.96
CA GLN A 441 33.75 1.48 4.41
C GLN A 441 32.60 2.14 3.62
N ALA A 442 32.31 1.69 2.41
CA ALA A 442 31.22 2.20 1.60
C ALA A 442 29.87 1.61 2.01
N THR A 443 29.86 0.36 2.47
CA THR A 443 28.62 -0.36 2.82
C THR A 443 27.92 0.15 4.08
N ASP A 444 28.55 1.05 4.85
CA ASP A 444 27.92 1.69 6.02
C ASP A 444 26.63 2.45 5.67
N ILE A 445 26.50 2.92 4.42
CA ILE A 445 25.25 3.54 3.93
C ILE A 445 24.05 2.60 4.03
N ILE A 446 24.27 1.29 3.86
CA ILE A 446 23.21 0.28 3.92
C ILE A 446 22.60 0.26 5.33
N VAL A 447 23.43 0.44 6.36
CA VAL A 447 22.95 0.53 7.74
C VAL A 447 22.11 1.79 7.94
N ASP A 448 22.57 2.95 7.43
CA ASP A 448 21.88 4.23 7.55
C ASP A 448 20.51 4.25 6.87
N THR A 449 20.40 3.60 5.71
CA THR A 449 19.19 3.66 4.88
C THR A 449 18.20 2.52 5.14
N SER A 450 18.59 1.48 5.87
CA SER A 450 17.72 0.32 6.14
C SER A 450 16.77 0.55 7.32
N THR A 451 15.96 1.60 7.28
CA THR A 451 14.99 1.98 8.32
C THR A 451 13.65 2.41 7.71
N SER A 452 12.56 2.25 8.45
CA SER A 452 11.20 2.57 7.98
C SER A 452 10.87 4.07 8.04
N THR A 453 11.67 4.88 8.75
CA THR A 453 11.48 6.32 8.93
C THR A 453 12.41 7.17 8.06
N LEU A 454 13.08 6.55 7.09
CA LEU A 454 14.01 7.27 6.21
C LEU A 454 13.26 8.29 5.35
N VAL A 455 13.65 9.55 5.45
CA VAL A 455 13.12 10.65 4.64
C VAL A 455 14.24 11.39 3.92
N THR A 456 13.93 11.93 2.74
CA THR A 456 14.82 12.80 1.98
C THR A 456 14.47 14.26 2.28
N VAL A 457 15.47 15.07 2.63
CA VAL A 457 15.30 16.53 2.88
C VAL A 457 15.68 17.33 1.64
N LEU A 458 16.75 16.92 0.96
CA LEU A 458 17.27 17.58 -0.24
C LEU A 458 17.91 16.55 -1.17
N GLN A 459 17.68 16.68 -2.47
CA GLN A 459 18.43 15.97 -3.50
C GLN A 459 18.73 16.86 -4.71
N ARG A 460 20.00 16.90 -5.14
CA ARG A 460 20.49 17.69 -6.28
C ARG A 460 21.53 16.92 -7.07
N ALA A 461 21.64 17.24 -8.36
CA ALA A 461 22.72 16.72 -9.22
C ALA A 461 23.21 17.81 -10.17
N ARG A 462 24.50 17.80 -10.50
CA ARG A 462 25.10 18.70 -11.49
C ARG A 462 25.93 17.91 -12.49
N ASN A 463 25.64 18.12 -13.78
CA ASN A 463 26.41 17.60 -14.89
C ASN A 463 26.35 18.59 -16.07
N PRO A 464 27.43 19.32 -16.38
CA PRO A 464 28.74 19.31 -15.70
C PRO A 464 28.67 19.89 -14.27
N GLY A 465 29.73 19.65 -13.49
CA GLY A 465 29.87 20.26 -12.16
C GLY A 465 29.98 21.79 -12.24
N ARG A 466 29.54 22.46 -11.17
CA ARG A 466 29.74 23.90 -10.98
C ARG A 466 29.81 24.27 -9.50
N ALA A 467 30.33 25.46 -9.22
CA ALA A 467 30.26 26.07 -7.90
C ALA A 467 28.84 26.56 -7.61
N GLU A 468 28.25 26.10 -6.51
CA GLU A 468 26.87 26.43 -6.13
C GLU A 468 26.66 26.15 -4.65
N THR A 469 25.84 26.97 -3.99
CA THR A 469 25.44 26.75 -2.60
C THR A 469 24.01 26.25 -2.56
N PHE A 470 23.77 25.20 -1.77
CA PHE A 470 22.45 24.63 -1.55
C PHE A 470 22.03 24.83 -0.11
N SER A 471 20.80 25.30 0.09
CA SER A 471 20.21 25.46 1.42
C SER A 471 19.15 24.39 1.68
N PHE A 472 19.05 23.92 2.92
CA PHE A 472 18.05 22.92 3.33
C PHE A 472 17.66 23.10 4.79
N GLN A 473 16.40 22.84 5.11
CA GLN A 473 15.83 23.01 6.45
C GLN A 473 15.86 21.68 7.20
N LEU A 474 16.47 21.67 8.39
CA LEU A 474 16.40 20.56 9.34
C LEU A 474 15.48 20.96 10.50
N ASP A 475 14.52 20.09 10.82
CA ASP A 475 13.58 20.26 11.93
C ASP A 475 13.88 19.30 13.09
N GLU A 476 13.21 19.51 14.22
CA GLU A 476 13.45 18.74 15.45
C GLU A 476 13.03 17.27 15.37
N SER A 477 12.18 16.89 14.42
CA SER A 477 11.80 15.48 14.25
C SER A 477 12.86 14.64 13.52
N LEU A 478 13.89 15.28 12.96
CA LEU A 478 14.95 14.58 12.24
C LEU A 478 16.04 14.09 13.19
N THR A 479 16.35 12.80 13.08
CA THR A 479 17.50 12.16 13.73
C THR A 479 18.37 11.45 12.70
N ASN A 480 19.58 11.01 13.09
CA ASN A 480 20.49 10.26 12.24
C ASN A 480 20.75 10.90 10.85
N ILE A 481 20.89 12.23 10.84
CA ILE A 481 21.02 13.02 9.60
C ILE A 481 22.37 12.74 8.94
N THR A 482 22.30 12.32 7.68
CA THR A 482 23.47 11.98 6.87
C THR A 482 23.38 12.67 5.51
N ILE A 483 24.49 13.32 5.12
CA ILE A 483 24.67 13.92 3.80
C ILE A 483 25.52 12.95 2.97
N TYR A 484 25.02 12.59 1.79
CA TYR A 484 25.73 11.78 0.81
C TYR A 484 26.09 12.63 -0.39
N ILE A 485 27.35 12.61 -0.78
CA ILE A 485 27.82 13.26 -2.00
C ILE A 485 28.55 12.20 -2.81
N THR A 486 28.13 11.98 -4.06
CA THR A 486 28.90 11.14 -4.99
C THR A 486 29.51 12.00 -6.08
N GLY A 487 30.82 11.91 -6.26
CA GLY A 487 31.58 12.71 -7.21
C GLY A 487 33.09 12.61 -6.97
N ARG A 488 33.90 13.07 -7.92
CA ARG A 488 35.37 13.05 -7.80
C ARG A 488 35.92 14.47 -7.84
N PHE A 489 37.01 14.71 -7.10
CA PHE A 489 37.74 15.97 -7.10
C PHE A 489 36.87 17.20 -6.77
N LEU A 490 35.95 17.05 -5.81
CA LEU A 490 35.08 18.13 -5.33
C LEU A 490 35.53 18.65 -3.97
N ARG A 491 35.17 19.90 -3.68
CA ARG A 491 35.33 20.54 -2.36
C ARG A 491 33.95 20.97 -1.88
N PHE A 492 33.74 20.95 -0.57
CA PHE A 492 32.53 21.48 0.02
C PHE A 492 32.78 22.14 1.37
N THR A 493 31.99 23.16 1.67
CA THR A 493 31.92 23.80 2.98
C THR A 493 30.49 23.69 3.48
N LEU A 494 30.32 23.01 4.61
CA LEU A 494 29.06 22.90 5.31
C LEU A 494 28.96 24.03 6.34
N THR A 495 27.81 24.69 6.41
CA THR A 495 27.51 25.78 7.34
C THR A 495 26.22 25.47 8.08
N ASN A 496 26.25 25.55 9.41
CA ASN A 496 25.06 25.36 10.24
C ASN A 496 24.28 26.67 10.46
N PRO A 497 23.09 26.64 11.08
CA PRO A 497 22.24 27.82 11.27
C PRO A 497 22.85 28.94 12.11
N VAL A 498 23.87 28.65 12.91
CA VAL A 498 24.58 29.64 13.75
C VAL A 498 25.91 30.10 13.13
N GLY A 499 26.18 29.73 11.87
CA GLY A 499 27.35 30.19 11.10
C GLY A 499 28.65 29.42 11.35
N VAL A 500 28.61 28.32 12.11
CA VAL A 500 29.77 27.41 12.25
C VAL A 500 29.96 26.68 10.93
N THR A 501 31.20 26.58 10.48
CA THR A 501 31.56 25.92 9.22
C THR A 501 32.45 24.70 9.43
N GLN A 502 32.37 23.75 8.50
CA GLN A 502 33.27 22.59 8.40
C GLN A 502 33.52 22.27 6.93
N THR A 503 34.77 22.00 6.59
CA THR A 503 35.18 21.64 5.22
C THR A 503 35.34 20.14 5.04
N GLN A 504 35.44 19.68 3.79
CA GLN A 504 35.68 18.26 3.49
C GLN A 504 37.03 17.72 4.03
N ALA A 505 37.97 18.59 4.42
CA ALA A 505 39.27 18.20 4.95
C ALA A 505 39.23 17.81 6.44
N GLU A 506 38.18 18.23 7.16
CA GLU A 506 38.01 17.99 8.58
C GLU A 506 37.21 16.69 8.80
N ALA A 507 37.90 15.56 8.86
CA ALA A 507 37.29 14.23 9.02
C ALA A 507 36.43 14.12 10.31
N ASN A 508 36.88 14.73 11.40
CA ASN A 508 36.10 14.91 12.63
C ASN A 508 36.09 16.40 12.96
N GLY A 509 35.04 17.11 12.52
CA GLY A 509 34.89 18.54 12.75
C GLY A 509 33.74 18.87 13.69
N LYS A 510 33.47 20.17 13.83
CA LYS A 510 32.44 20.69 14.77
C LYS A 510 31.01 20.35 14.38
N LEU A 511 30.76 20.12 13.09
CA LEU A 511 29.42 19.88 12.54
C LEU A 511 29.12 18.39 12.33
N GLY A 512 30.16 17.54 12.30
CA GLY A 512 29.99 16.11 12.11
C GLY A 512 31.25 15.38 11.67
N THR A 513 31.07 14.13 11.29
CA THR A 513 32.14 13.24 10.80
C THR A 513 32.04 13.10 9.29
N VAL A 514 33.16 13.28 8.59
CA VAL A 514 33.28 13.18 7.12
C VAL A 514 34.11 11.93 6.80
N GLN A 515 33.45 10.95 6.20
CA GLN A 515 34.09 9.72 5.69
C GLN A 515 34.18 9.81 4.16
N THR A 516 35.38 9.63 3.61
CA THR A 516 35.61 9.66 2.16
C THR A 516 36.07 8.30 1.68
N VAL A 517 35.31 7.67 0.78
CA VAL A 517 35.59 6.32 0.27
C VAL A 517 35.34 6.30 -1.24
N GLY A 518 36.42 6.15 -2.03
CA GLY A 518 36.32 6.18 -3.50
C GLY A 518 35.73 7.50 -4.01
N ASN A 519 34.55 7.46 -4.62
CA ASN A 519 33.81 8.66 -5.06
C ASN A 519 32.71 9.10 -4.07
N LEU A 520 32.57 8.48 -2.91
CA LEU A 520 31.56 8.80 -1.91
C LEU A 520 32.16 9.67 -0.80
N TYR A 521 31.48 10.77 -0.49
CA TYR A 521 31.59 11.46 0.79
C TYR A 521 30.31 11.19 1.58
N ARG A 522 30.49 10.70 2.79
CA ARG A 522 29.41 10.43 3.74
C ARG A 522 29.65 11.28 4.97
N ILE A 523 28.75 12.22 5.22
CA ILE A 523 28.85 13.17 6.33
C ILE A 523 27.72 12.89 7.32
N ARG A 524 28.07 12.34 8.50
CA ARG A 524 27.12 12.16 9.61
C ARG A 524 27.17 13.39 10.50
N LEU A 525 26.06 14.11 10.61
CA LEU A 525 26.01 15.35 11.39
C LEU A 525 25.98 15.05 12.91
N ALA A 526 26.61 15.91 13.72
CA ALA A 526 26.71 15.73 15.17
C ALA A 526 25.40 16.06 15.91
N SER A 527 24.89 15.16 16.75
CA SER A 527 23.50 15.14 17.27
C SER A 527 22.99 16.38 18.04
N SER A 528 23.83 17.36 18.39
CA SER A 528 23.41 18.54 19.16
C SER A 528 23.11 19.75 18.27
N ASN A 529 21.93 20.35 18.46
CA ASN A 529 21.54 21.67 17.96
C ASN A 529 21.56 21.82 16.42
N GLN A 530 20.91 20.88 15.72
CA GLN A 530 20.89 20.81 14.25
C GLN A 530 19.67 21.49 13.61
N THR A 531 18.73 22.00 14.40
CA THR A 531 17.50 22.61 13.87
C THR A 531 17.78 23.96 13.22
N GLY A 532 17.24 24.19 12.03
CA GLY A 532 17.34 25.45 11.31
C GLY A 532 17.75 25.29 9.85
N LEU A 533 18.08 26.42 9.23
CA LEU A 533 18.53 26.48 7.85
C LEU A 533 20.03 26.18 7.76
N TRP A 534 20.36 25.11 7.05
CA TRP A 534 21.73 24.72 6.74
C TRP A 534 22.09 25.09 5.32
N GLU A 535 23.39 25.28 5.08
CA GLU A 535 23.93 25.52 3.75
C GLU A 535 25.12 24.60 3.47
N ILE A 536 25.22 24.13 2.23
CA ILE A 536 26.41 23.45 1.73
C ILE A 536 26.88 24.10 0.44
N SER A 537 28.06 24.72 0.48
CA SER A 537 28.70 25.30 -0.69
C SER A 537 29.56 24.25 -1.38
N MET A 538 29.18 23.89 -2.60
CA MET A 538 29.85 22.90 -3.43
C MET A 538 30.75 23.59 -4.44
N ASN A 539 31.94 23.04 -4.68
CA ASN A 539 32.85 23.50 -5.73
C ASN A 539 33.47 22.29 -6.45
N SER A 540 33.05 22.07 -7.69
CA SER A 540 33.55 20.99 -8.55
C SER A 540 33.36 21.34 -10.02
N ASN A 541 34.36 21.02 -10.85
CA ASN A 541 34.22 21.03 -12.32
C ASN A 541 33.77 19.67 -12.87
N GLN A 542 33.65 18.65 -12.01
CA GLN A 542 33.21 17.30 -12.36
C GLN A 542 31.77 17.07 -11.89
N PRO A 543 31.02 16.18 -12.56
CA PRO A 543 29.66 15.87 -12.13
C PRO A 543 29.60 15.37 -10.68
N TYR A 544 28.55 15.75 -9.98
CA TYR A 544 28.30 15.29 -8.61
C TYR A 544 26.80 15.17 -8.33
N THR A 545 26.46 14.32 -7.35
CA THR A 545 25.15 14.29 -6.70
C THR A 545 25.29 14.68 -5.23
N LEU A 546 24.24 15.29 -4.69
CA LEU A 546 24.11 15.68 -3.28
C LEU A 546 22.75 15.18 -2.79
N LYS A 547 22.73 14.42 -1.70
CA LYS A 547 21.52 13.98 -1.01
C LYS A 547 21.65 14.23 0.49
N VAL A 548 20.64 14.85 1.10
CA VAL A 548 20.50 14.98 2.55
C VAL A 548 19.31 14.12 2.97
N ALA A 549 19.54 13.19 3.89
CA ALA A 549 18.52 12.30 4.41
C ALA A 549 18.64 12.15 5.94
N GLY A 550 17.56 11.73 6.57
CA GLY A 550 17.51 11.46 8.01
C GLY A 550 16.32 10.58 8.35
N GLN A 551 16.12 10.32 9.64
CA GLN A 551 15.01 9.54 10.16
C GLN A 551 13.97 10.46 10.80
N SER A 552 12.72 10.34 10.37
CA SER A 552 11.59 11.12 10.89
C SER A 552 10.26 10.42 10.60
N THR A 553 9.31 10.55 11.51
CA THR A 553 7.91 10.16 11.28
C THR A 553 7.12 11.17 10.45
N ILE A 554 7.61 12.42 10.32
CA ILE A 554 7.04 13.40 9.41
C ILE A 554 7.50 13.09 7.99
N ALA A 555 6.57 12.55 7.21
CA ALA A 555 6.78 12.08 5.85
C ALA A 555 5.56 12.38 4.98
N PHE A 556 5.65 12.06 3.69
CA PHE A 556 4.50 12.13 2.80
C PHE A 556 4.55 11.06 1.72
N ILE A 557 3.37 10.71 1.22
CA ILE A 557 3.15 9.83 0.07
C ILE A 557 2.45 10.66 -1.00
N TYR A 558 2.78 10.46 -2.27
CA TYR A 558 2.13 11.19 -3.36
C TYR A 558 1.83 10.29 -4.56
N LYS A 559 0.80 10.61 -5.34
CA LYS A 559 0.57 10.10 -6.71
C LYS A 559 0.11 11.25 -7.59
N PHE A 560 0.48 11.23 -8.87
CA PHE A 560 -0.17 12.09 -9.86
C PHE A 560 -1.54 11.50 -10.19
N VAL A 561 -2.56 12.34 -10.22
CA VAL A 561 -3.95 11.92 -10.40
C VAL A 561 -4.64 12.77 -11.46
N GLU A 562 -5.66 12.19 -12.07
CA GLU A 562 -6.61 12.85 -12.97
C GLU A 562 -8.02 12.74 -12.39
N ARG A 563 -8.84 13.76 -12.64
CA ARG A 563 -10.25 13.73 -12.25
C ARG A 563 -11.04 12.92 -13.27
N PHE A 564 -11.91 12.03 -12.79
CA PHE A 564 -12.90 11.35 -13.62
C PHE A 564 -14.33 11.74 -13.20
N GLY A 565 -15.25 11.72 -14.17
CA GLY A 565 -16.68 12.00 -13.96
C GLY A 565 -17.49 10.73 -13.73
N GLY A 566 -18.79 10.76 -14.04
CA GLY A 566 -19.70 9.62 -13.84
C GLY A 566 -20.55 9.75 -12.58
N PRO A 567 -21.33 8.72 -12.23
CA PRO A 567 -22.22 8.73 -11.06
C PRO A 567 -21.47 8.99 -9.75
N ASN A 568 -20.29 8.38 -9.60
CA ASN A 568 -19.39 8.56 -8.47
C ASN A 568 -18.08 9.23 -8.94
N PRO A 569 -18.04 10.56 -9.12
CA PRO A 569 -16.85 11.25 -9.62
C PRO A 569 -15.72 11.23 -8.58
N GLY A 570 -14.48 11.20 -9.06
CA GLY A 570 -13.33 11.12 -8.17
C GLY A 570 -12.01 11.44 -8.84
N TYR A 571 -10.93 11.01 -8.18
CA TYR A 571 -9.56 11.12 -8.67
C TYR A 571 -8.95 9.73 -8.79
N ALA A 572 -8.27 9.48 -9.91
CA ALA A 572 -7.60 8.23 -10.20
C ALA A 572 -6.14 8.50 -10.55
N PRO A 573 -5.19 7.64 -10.14
CA PRO A 573 -3.80 7.83 -10.54
C PRO A 573 -3.62 7.72 -12.04
N ILE A 574 -2.79 8.61 -12.56
CA ILE A 574 -2.36 8.53 -13.95
C ILE A 574 -1.46 7.32 -14.14
N THR A 575 -1.47 6.77 -15.34
CA THR A 575 -0.54 5.70 -15.71
C THR A 575 0.80 6.31 -16.15
N GLY A 576 1.89 5.87 -15.53
CA GLY A 576 3.25 6.27 -15.89
C GLY A 576 3.59 7.72 -15.54
N ARG A 577 4.00 8.49 -16.55
CA ARG A 577 4.53 9.86 -16.41
C ARG A 577 3.45 10.92 -16.68
N PRO A 578 3.46 12.07 -15.96
CA PRO A 578 2.55 13.19 -16.23
C PRO A 578 2.77 13.76 -17.62
N GLN A 579 1.69 14.26 -18.22
CA GLN A 579 1.73 14.82 -19.57
C GLN A 579 2.50 16.15 -19.61
N SER A 580 3.31 16.33 -20.65
CA SER A 580 4.10 17.54 -20.87
C SER A 580 3.23 18.72 -21.31
N GLY A 581 3.49 19.90 -20.74
CA GLY A 581 2.89 21.17 -21.18
C GLY A 581 1.46 21.44 -20.70
N VAL A 582 0.88 20.54 -19.91
CA VAL A 582 -0.46 20.70 -19.32
C VAL A 582 -0.39 20.82 -17.79
N PRO A 583 -1.42 21.39 -17.14
CA PRO A 583 -1.57 21.31 -15.69
C PRO A 583 -1.61 19.85 -15.21
N ALA A 584 -1.16 19.61 -13.99
CA ALA A 584 -1.23 18.30 -13.36
C ALA A 584 -1.68 18.43 -11.90
N THR A 585 -2.32 17.38 -11.39
CA THR A 585 -2.76 17.31 -10.01
C THR A 585 -2.05 16.17 -9.29
N LEU A 586 -1.63 16.42 -8.06
CA LEU A 586 -1.08 15.41 -7.17
C LEU A 586 -2.08 15.17 -6.03
N LEU A 587 -2.29 13.91 -5.68
CA LEU A 587 -2.87 13.53 -4.39
C LEU A 587 -1.72 13.25 -3.43
N LEU A 588 -1.69 13.99 -2.32
CA LEU A 588 -0.64 13.95 -1.30
C LEU A 588 -1.22 13.50 0.04
N SER A 589 -0.67 12.49 0.68
CA SER A 589 -0.98 12.09 2.06
C SER A 589 0.19 12.44 2.97
N VAL A 590 -0.02 13.35 3.91
CA VAL A 590 1.00 13.83 4.87
C VAL A 590 0.86 13.10 6.20
N LEU A 591 1.98 12.64 6.73
CA LEU A 591 2.08 11.98 8.03
C LEU A 591 2.72 12.91 9.05
N GLY A 592 2.20 12.86 10.28
CA GLY A 592 2.71 13.63 11.42
C GLY A 592 3.24 12.74 12.54
N ARG A 593 3.86 13.34 13.55
CA ARG A 593 4.45 12.60 14.69
C ARG A 593 3.41 11.85 15.54
N LYS A 594 2.20 12.40 15.64
CA LYS A 594 1.08 11.80 16.40
C LYS A 594 -0.08 11.43 15.49
N SER A 595 -0.49 12.39 14.67
CA SER A 595 -1.56 12.28 13.68
C SER A 595 -1.28 13.28 12.56
N PRO A 596 -2.02 13.23 11.43
CA PRO A 596 -1.86 14.23 10.38
C PRO A 596 -2.11 15.67 10.87
N ASP A 597 -2.98 15.85 11.87
CA ASP A 597 -3.27 17.16 12.49
C ASP A 597 -2.11 17.73 13.31
N SER A 598 -1.06 16.95 13.54
CA SER A 598 0.17 17.43 14.17
C SER A 598 1.07 18.24 13.22
N VAL A 599 0.65 18.42 11.97
CA VAL A 599 1.43 19.10 10.93
C VAL A 599 0.55 20.09 10.18
N LYS A 600 1.10 21.28 9.89
CA LYS A 600 0.47 22.25 8.99
C LYS A 600 1.26 22.35 7.69
N VAL A 601 0.65 21.94 6.58
CA VAL A 601 1.23 22.09 5.24
C VAL A 601 1.21 23.55 4.82
N SER A 602 2.37 24.08 4.39
CA SER A 602 2.50 25.48 3.97
C SER A 602 2.55 25.63 2.46
N ASN A 603 3.34 24.81 1.77
CA ASN A 603 3.36 24.74 0.32
C ASN A 603 3.87 23.39 -0.17
N VAL A 604 3.50 23.06 -1.40
CA VAL A 604 4.02 21.92 -2.15
C VAL A 604 4.47 22.43 -3.51
N ALA A 605 5.63 21.97 -3.96
CA ALA A 605 6.21 22.40 -5.23
C ALA A 605 6.90 21.26 -5.97
N LEU A 606 6.99 21.38 -7.29
CA LEU A 606 7.83 20.53 -8.14
C LEU A 606 9.17 21.21 -8.33
N VAL A 607 10.26 20.53 -7.97
CA VAL A 607 11.61 21.10 -7.95
C VAL A 607 12.51 20.28 -8.87
N THR A 608 13.12 20.93 -9.86
CA THR A 608 14.06 20.26 -10.77
C THR A 608 15.34 19.84 -10.04
N VAL A 609 15.81 18.62 -10.30
CA VAL A 609 17.00 18.07 -9.61
C VAL A 609 18.30 18.65 -10.19
N SER A 610 18.33 18.80 -11.52
CA SER A 610 19.50 19.32 -12.25
C SER A 610 19.46 20.84 -12.47
N GLY A 611 18.27 21.45 -12.34
CA GLY A 611 18.03 22.87 -12.59
C GLY A 611 17.85 23.69 -11.32
N ALA A 612 17.26 24.87 -11.50
CA ALA A 612 16.81 25.77 -10.43
C ALA A 612 15.30 26.02 -10.48
N ASP A 613 14.58 25.41 -11.42
CA ASP A 613 13.14 25.62 -11.59
C ASP A 613 12.38 25.01 -10.40
N VAL A 614 11.49 25.83 -9.84
CA VAL A 614 10.56 25.50 -8.77
C VAL A 614 9.18 25.93 -9.21
N VAL A 615 8.23 24.99 -9.30
CA VAL A 615 6.83 25.29 -9.64
C VAL A 615 5.95 24.98 -8.44
N GLY A 616 5.40 26.01 -7.82
CA GLY A 616 4.45 25.88 -6.71
C GLY A 616 3.10 25.32 -7.17
N GLY A 617 2.46 24.56 -6.28
CA GLY A 617 1.10 24.05 -6.46
C GLY A 617 0.08 24.79 -5.59
N ILE A 618 -1.17 24.80 -6.07
CA ILE A 618 -2.34 25.27 -5.33
C ILE A 618 -2.84 24.10 -4.48
N LEU A 619 -2.96 24.33 -3.17
CA LEU A 619 -3.37 23.32 -2.19
C LEU A 619 -4.89 23.35 -1.98
N GLU A 620 -5.49 22.16 -1.93
CA GLU A 620 -6.84 21.91 -1.48
C GLU A 620 -6.78 20.80 -0.41
N ASP A 621 -7.28 21.09 0.80
CA ASP A 621 -7.30 20.16 1.92
C ASP A 621 -8.54 19.26 1.85
N LEU A 622 -8.35 17.94 1.81
CA LEU A 622 -9.42 16.94 1.78
C LEU A 622 -9.77 16.41 3.20
N GLY A 623 -8.96 16.76 4.19
CA GLY A 623 -9.00 16.27 5.56
C GLY A 623 -8.16 15.00 5.78
N SER A 624 -7.96 14.65 7.05
CA SER A 624 -7.23 13.43 7.47
C SER A 624 -5.80 13.33 6.93
N GLY A 625 -5.17 14.47 6.61
CA GLY A 625 -3.81 14.54 6.05
C GLY A 625 -3.73 14.45 4.53
N ASP A 626 -4.85 14.35 3.82
CA ASP A 626 -4.85 14.27 2.35
C ASP A 626 -5.06 15.66 1.72
N PHE A 627 -4.28 15.94 0.68
CA PHE A 627 -4.32 17.20 -0.08
C PHE A 627 -4.34 16.93 -1.58
N LEU A 628 -5.14 17.70 -2.32
CA LEU A 628 -4.93 17.87 -3.76
C LEU A 628 -4.01 19.04 -3.99
N VAL A 629 -3.03 18.84 -4.88
CA VAL A 629 -2.06 19.85 -5.25
C VAL A 629 -2.11 20.04 -6.75
N THR A 630 -2.66 21.16 -7.22
CA THR A 630 -2.73 21.46 -8.66
C THR A 630 -1.60 22.38 -9.07
N VAL A 631 -0.77 21.94 -10.01
CA VAL A 631 0.27 22.74 -10.63
C VAL A 631 -0.16 23.18 -12.02
N THR A 632 0.04 24.45 -12.34
CA THR A 632 -0.36 25.03 -13.65
C THR A 632 0.50 24.53 -14.80
N LYS A 633 1.75 24.13 -14.51
CA LYS A 633 2.69 23.57 -15.47
C LYS A 633 3.67 22.66 -14.76
N VAL A 634 3.89 21.47 -15.30
CA VAL A 634 4.93 20.57 -14.79
C VAL A 634 6.31 20.96 -15.37
N PRO A 635 7.39 21.04 -14.56
CA PRO A 635 8.73 21.34 -15.06
C PRO A 635 9.19 20.38 -16.15
N ALA A 636 9.96 20.89 -17.11
CA ALA A 636 10.67 20.05 -18.07
C ALA A 636 11.89 19.40 -17.40
N GLY A 637 12.21 18.17 -17.80
CA GLY A 637 13.30 17.40 -17.21
C GLY A 637 12.88 16.62 -15.94
N GLU A 638 13.87 16.19 -15.18
CA GLU A 638 13.67 15.39 -13.97
C GLU A 638 13.48 16.29 -12.74
N PHE A 639 12.42 16.02 -11.99
CA PHE A 639 12.03 16.78 -10.81
C PHE A 639 11.57 15.86 -9.67
N VAL A 640 11.48 16.45 -8.47
CA VAL A 640 10.97 15.82 -7.25
C VAL A 640 9.84 16.68 -6.67
N VAL A 641 8.99 16.06 -5.85
CA VAL A 641 7.99 16.78 -5.05
C VAL A 641 8.67 17.30 -3.80
N GLN A 642 8.53 18.59 -3.49
CA GLN A 642 8.97 19.19 -2.24
C GLN A 642 7.75 19.61 -1.41
N LEU A 643 7.75 19.22 -0.14
CA LEU A 643 6.77 19.57 0.86
C LEU A 643 7.43 20.44 1.93
N ASN A 644 6.86 21.62 2.19
CA ASN A 644 7.25 22.47 3.30
C ASN A 644 6.06 22.68 4.24
N GLY A 645 6.32 22.71 5.54
CA GLY A 645 5.27 22.93 6.54
C GLY A 645 5.83 23.26 7.92
N THR A 646 4.94 23.23 8.90
CA THR A 646 5.24 23.41 10.32
C THR A 646 4.83 22.17 11.09
N ASP A 647 5.74 21.62 11.88
CA ASP A 647 5.43 20.64 12.91
C ASP A 647 4.81 21.37 14.10
N LEU A 648 3.56 21.09 14.42
CA LEU A 648 2.81 21.76 15.48
C LEU A 648 3.20 21.26 16.87
N VAL A 649 3.90 20.13 16.97
CA VAL A 649 4.36 19.57 18.26
C VAL A 649 5.62 20.29 18.76
N SER A 650 6.54 20.66 17.85
CA SER A 650 7.78 21.42 18.18
C SER A 650 7.70 22.89 17.78
N SER A 651 6.68 23.30 17.03
CA SER A 651 6.59 24.62 16.39
C SER A 651 7.78 24.93 15.46
N THR A 652 8.40 23.92 14.87
CA THR A 652 9.52 24.07 13.93
C THR A 652 9.09 23.86 12.49
N VAL A 653 9.70 24.61 11.56
CA VAL A 653 9.46 24.43 10.12
C VAL A 653 10.26 23.26 9.59
N PHE A 654 9.64 22.46 8.73
CA PHE A 654 10.27 21.29 8.12
C PHE A 654 10.22 21.34 6.60
N GLN A 655 11.15 20.61 5.97
CA GLN A 655 11.21 20.38 4.54
C GLN A 655 11.38 18.88 4.27
N ARG A 656 10.62 18.34 3.32
CA ARG A 656 10.79 16.98 2.80
C ARG A 656 10.76 17.00 1.28
N GLN A 657 11.47 16.06 0.66
CA GLN A 657 11.43 15.81 -0.78
C GLN A 657 11.08 14.35 -1.07
N SER A 658 10.45 14.09 -2.21
CA SER A 658 10.31 12.72 -2.71
C SER A 658 11.69 12.17 -3.06
N THR A 659 11.90 10.88 -2.77
CA THR A 659 13.19 10.22 -3.02
C THR A 659 13.41 9.96 -4.51
N THR A 660 12.38 9.49 -5.23
CA THR A 660 12.48 9.19 -6.67
C THR A 660 12.19 10.42 -7.52
N GLN A 661 12.85 10.48 -8.68
CA GLN A 661 12.65 11.51 -9.69
C GLN A 661 11.60 11.07 -10.70
N ILE A 662 10.84 12.04 -11.18
CA ILE A 662 9.87 11.87 -12.25
C ILE A 662 10.09 12.94 -13.31
N SER A 663 9.65 12.65 -14.53
CA SER A 663 9.66 13.60 -15.65
C SER A 663 8.35 13.53 -16.42
N VAL A 664 8.14 14.53 -17.26
CA VAL A 664 6.97 14.59 -18.15
C VAL A 664 7.16 13.79 -19.44
N SER A 665 6.05 13.42 -20.07
CA SER A 665 5.98 12.73 -21.36
C SER A 665 4.97 13.39 -22.30
N LYS A 666 5.19 13.39 -23.61
CA LYS A 666 4.15 13.73 -24.61
C LYS A 666 3.33 12.51 -25.06
N VAL A 667 3.72 11.33 -24.57
CA VAL A 667 3.05 10.05 -24.77
C VAL A 667 2.26 9.72 -23.51
N THR A 668 1.03 9.27 -23.67
CA THR A 668 0.21 8.69 -22.60
C THR A 668 -0.14 7.27 -22.98
N ILE A 669 -0.09 6.35 -22.02
CA ILE A 669 -0.50 4.96 -22.20
C ILE A 669 -1.47 4.59 -21.08
N GLN A 670 -2.54 3.88 -21.41
CA GLN A 670 -3.53 3.42 -20.44
C GLN A 670 -3.91 1.97 -20.73
N ALA A 671 -4.07 1.16 -19.67
CA ALA A 671 -4.42 -0.25 -19.78
C ALA A 671 -5.44 -0.61 -18.69
N VAL A 672 -6.69 -0.80 -19.13
CA VAL A 672 -7.85 -1.11 -18.28
C VAL A 672 -8.29 -2.54 -18.58
N VAL A 673 -8.22 -3.40 -17.57
CA VAL A 673 -8.56 -4.81 -17.67
C VAL A 673 -8.76 -5.40 -16.26
N ASP A 674 -9.45 -6.52 -16.16
CA ASP A 674 -9.37 -7.40 -14.97
C ASP A 674 -7.89 -7.71 -14.64
N ARG A 675 -7.59 -8.01 -13.38
CA ARG A 675 -6.24 -8.35 -12.92
C ARG A 675 -6.08 -9.83 -12.61
N THR A 676 -7.08 -10.67 -12.87
CA THR A 676 -7.04 -12.11 -12.56
C THR A 676 -6.86 -12.94 -13.83
N MET A 677 -5.89 -13.86 -13.80
CA MET A 677 -5.58 -14.79 -14.88
C MET A 677 -5.81 -16.23 -14.43
N GLU A 678 -6.26 -17.09 -15.35
CA GLU A 678 -6.33 -18.53 -15.10
C GLU A 678 -5.07 -19.25 -15.65
N PRO A 679 -4.49 -20.21 -14.90
CA PRO A 679 -3.40 -21.05 -15.41
C PRO A 679 -3.78 -21.76 -16.71
N GLY A 680 -2.89 -21.75 -17.69
CA GLY A 680 -3.03 -22.44 -18.97
C GLY A 680 -3.99 -21.77 -19.96
N LYS A 681 -4.63 -20.65 -19.60
CA LYS A 681 -5.49 -19.88 -20.49
C LYS A 681 -4.81 -18.59 -20.95
N ASP A 682 -5.11 -18.20 -22.18
CA ASP A 682 -4.68 -16.92 -22.74
C ASP A 682 -5.44 -15.78 -22.07
N PHE A 683 -4.69 -14.81 -21.52
CA PHE A 683 -5.24 -13.60 -20.95
C PHE A 683 -4.99 -12.42 -21.90
N THR A 684 -6.07 -11.80 -22.37
CA THR A 684 -6.01 -10.73 -23.38
C THR A 684 -6.28 -9.38 -22.74
N LEU A 685 -5.40 -8.41 -23.03
CA LEU A 685 -5.38 -7.10 -22.40
C LEU A 685 -5.35 -6.00 -23.48
N PRO A 686 -6.37 -5.13 -23.54
CA PRO A 686 -6.34 -3.94 -24.38
C PRO A 686 -5.53 -2.82 -23.71
N PHE A 687 -4.83 -2.03 -24.52
CA PHE A 687 -4.19 -0.80 -24.06
C PHE A 687 -4.31 0.29 -25.13
N THR A 688 -4.31 1.54 -24.68
CA THR A 688 -4.45 2.71 -25.55
C THR A 688 -3.20 3.56 -25.45
N VAL A 689 -2.66 3.98 -26.58
CA VAL A 689 -1.56 4.97 -26.67
C VAL A 689 -2.13 6.26 -27.24
N MET A 690 -1.83 7.37 -26.58
CA MET A 690 -2.24 8.72 -26.98
C MET A 690 -1.02 9.61 -27.06
N THR A 691 -1.05 10.61 -27.95
CA THR A 691 0.05 11.56 -28.05
C THR A 691 -0.39 12.96 -28.42
N THR A 692 0.28 13.94 -27.83
CA THR A 692 0.26 15.35 -28.26
C THR A 692 1.47 15.72 -29.13
N ALA A 693 2.32 14.74 -29.44
CA ALA A 693 3.45 14.89 -30.35
C ALA A 693 3.05 14.60 -31.80
N THR A 694 4.05 14.50 -32.68
CA THR A 694 3.90 14.16 -34.10
C THR A 694 3.37 12.75 -34.29
N GLU A 695 2.42 12.63 -35.22
CA GLU A 695 1.99 11.35 -35.80
C GLU A 695 3.17 10.43 -36.14
N GLY A 696 2.97 9.14 -35.91
CA GLY A 696 3.89 8.13 -36.39
C GLY A 696 3.71 6.79 -35.72
N ASN A 697 4.71 5.93 -35.94
CA ASN A 697 4.71 4.56 -35.44
C ASN A 697 5.39 4.48 -34.07
N TYR A 698 4.59 4.29 -33.02
CA TYR A 698 5.07 4.16 -31.65
C TYR A 698 5.55 2.74 -31.42
N LYS A 699 6.80 2.57 -31.01
CA LYS A 699 7.34 1.25 -30.70
C LYS A 699 6.76 0.78 -29.36
N ILE A 700 6.26 -0.44 -29.32
CA ILE A 700 5.72 -1.04 -28.10
C ILE A 700 6.72 -2.07 -27.57
N ASN A 701 7.17 -1.90 -26.33
CA ASN A 701 7.95 -2.89 -25.60
C ASN A 701 7.10 -3.44 -24.45
N ALA A 702 6.72 -4.70 -24.50
CA ALA A 702 6.01 -5.36 -23.41
C ALA A 702 6.85 -6.49 -22.79
N ARG A 703 6.88 -6.56 -21.45
CA ARG A 703 7.68 -7.55 -20.70
C ARG A 703 6.98 -7.95 -19.41
N ASN A 704 7.19 -9.18 -18.96
CA ASN A 704 6.74 -9.63 -17.64
C ASN A 704 7.88 -10.26 -16.83
N ASP A 705 7.81 -10.16 -15.51
CA ASP A 705 8.86 -10.58 -14.58
C ASP A 705 8.93 -12.11 -14.35
N LYS A 706 7.93 -12.87 -14.79
CA LYS A 706 7.92 -14.35 -14.71
C LYS A 706 8.41 -15.04 -15.98
N GLY A 707 8.69 -14.29 -17.04
CA GLY A 707 9.07 -14.86 -18.34
C GLY A 707 7.94 -15.66 -19.00
N PHE A 708 6.68 -15.41 -18.63
CA PHE A 708 5.53 -16.07 -19.23
C PHE A 708 5.41 -15.70 -20.71
N PRO A 709 4.96 -16.64 -21.59
CA PRO A 709 4.68 -16.36 -22.98
C PRO A 709 3.84 -15.09 -23.16
N LEU A 710 4.32 -14.19 -24.01
CA LEU A 710 3.76 -12.87 -24.24
C LEU A 710 3.72 -12.57 -25.74
N LYS A 711 2.58 -12.15 -26.25
CA LYS A 711 2.39 -11.66 -27.62
C LYS A 711 1.89 -10.23 -27.57
N ALA A 712 2.62 -9.32 -28.20
CA ALA A 712 2.29 -7.89 -28.26
C ALA A 712 2.61 -7.35 -29.65
N PRO A 713 1.92 -6.30 -30.14
CA PRO A 713 2.32 -5.63 -31.35
C PRO A 713 3.72 -5.02 -31.18
N GLU A 714 4.56 -5.06 -32.20
CA GLU A 714 5.88 -4.40 -32.15
C GLU A 714 5.76 -2.88 -32.18
N SER A 715 4.69 -2.38 -32.80
CA SER A 715 4.43 -0.95 -32.95
C SER A 715 2.96 -0.65 -33.21
N ILE A 716 2.53 0.58 -32.91
CA ILE A 716 1.18 1.07 -33.16
C ILE A 716 1.26 2.45 -33.84
N MET A 717 0.50 2.62 -34.91
CA MET A 717 0.36 3.90 -35.60
C MET A 717 -0.60 4.80 -34.82
N VAL A 718 -0.14 5.98 -34.40
CA VAL A 718 -0.94 6.98 -33.69
C VAL A 718 -0.96 8.26 -34.52
N THR A 719 -2.15 8.79 -34.82
CA THR A 719 -2.32 10.07 -35.50
C THR A 719 -2.06 11.25 -34.54
N THR A 720 -1.65 12.41 -35.06
CA THR A 720 -1.38 13.59 -34.23
C THR A 720 -2.62 14.00 -33.43
N GLY A 721 -2.51 14.11 -32.10
CA GLY A 721 -3.64 14.41 -31.21
C GLY A 721 -4.70 13.30 -31.13
N GLY A 722 -4.44 12.15 -31.74
CA GLY A 722 -5.30 10.97 -31.72
C GLY A 722 -4.89 9.94 -30.66
N ASN A 723 -5.67 8.88 -30.60
CA ASN A 723 -5.41 7.68 -29.82
C ASN A 723 -5.36 6.46 -30.75
N ALA A 724 -4.68 5.41 -30.31
CA ALA A 724 -4.71 4.12 -30.98
C ALA A 724 -4.73 3.00 -29.94
N THR A 725 -5.48 1.95 -30.25
CA THR A 725 -5.63 0.79 -29.36
C THR A 725 -4.76 -0.36 -29.84
N GLY A 726 -4.10 -1.01 -28.89
CA GLY A 726 -3.35 -2.24 -29.07
C GLY A 726 -3.93 -3.34 -28.19
N THR A 727 -3.56 -4.57 -28.49
CA THR A 727 -3.97 -5.74 -27.70
C THR A 727 -2.76 -6.62 -27.47
N LEU A 728 -2.61 -7.10 -26.24
CA LEU A 728 -1.54 -7.98 -25.81
C LEU A 728 -2.15 -9.25 -25.20
N THR A 729 -1.50 -10.39 -25.40
CA THR A 729 -1.88 -11.67 -24.80
C THR A 729 -0.74 -12.21 -23.97
N ILE A 730 -1.03 -12.61 -22.73
CA ILE A 730 -0.10 -13.27 -21.81
C ILE A 730 -0.70 -14.60 -21.35
N THR A 731 0.11 -15.66 -21.28
CA THR A 731 -0.37 -17.01 -20.91
C THR A 731 0.44 -17.54 -19.75
N ALA A 732 -0.18 -17.70 -18.58
CA ALA A 732 0.46 -18.37 -17.45
C ALA A 732 0.53 -19.90 -17.74
N PRO A 733 1.67 -20.58 -17.49
CA PRO A 733 1.74 -22.04 -17.59
C PRO A 733 0.65 -22.75 -16.78
N ALA A 734 0.14 -23.88 -17.27
CA ALA A 734 -0.96 -24.61 -16.63
C ALA A 734 -0.65 -25.13 -15.20
N ASN A 735 0.62 -25.31 -14.87
CA ASN A 735 1.10 -25.72 -13.55
C ASN A 735 1.44 -24.53 -12.64
N THR A 736 1.13 -23.30 -13.05
CA THR A 736 1.38 -22.11 -12.21
C THR A 736 0.51 -22.17 -10.97
N GLU A 737 1.13 -22.03 -9.81
CA GLU A 737 0.42 -22.08 -8.53
C GLU A 737 -0.47 -20.85 -8.33
N SER A 738 -1.63 -21.06 -7.71
CA SER A 738 -2.56 -19.98 -7.35
C SER A 738 -1.91 -18.97 -6.40
N GLY A 739 -2.15 -17.68 -6.64
CA GLY A 739 -1.53 -16.56 -5.93
C GLY A 739 -0.18 -16.13 -6.51
N THR A 740 0.27 -16.70 -7.64
CA THR A 740 1.44 -16.19 -8.36
C THR A 740 1.11 -14.81 -8.93
N ASP A 741 1.82 -13.78 -8.48
CA ASP A 741 1.72 -12.43 -9.02
C ASP A 741 2.60 -12.29 -10.26
N VAL A 742 2.20 -11.47 -11.22
CA VAL A 742 2.95 -11.17 -12.44
C VAL A 742 2.97 -9.67 -12.62
N THR A 743 4.15 -9.07 -12.72
CA THR A 743 4.30 -7.66 -13.06
C THR A 743 4.54 -7.52 -14.56
N LEU A 744 3.53 -7.00 -15.26
CA LEU A 744 3.57 -6.68 -16.68
C LEU A 744 3.93 -5.20 -16.85
N THR A 745 4.94 -4.90 -17.65
CA THR A 745 5.30 -3.54 -18.05
C THR A 745 5.10 -3.40 -19.55
N ILE A 746 4.30 -2.40 -19.95
CA ILE A 746 4.04 -2.02 -21.34
C ILE A 746 4.59 -0.62 -21.53
N GLU A 747 5.54 -0.45 -22.43
CA GLU A 747 6.15 0.84 -22.76
C GLU A 747 5.81 1.23 -24.21
N ALA A 748 5.43 2.48 -24.42
CA ALA A 748 5.25 3.10 -25.72
C ALA A 748 6.32 4.18 -25.94
N VAL A 749 7.18 3.99 -26.95
CA VAL A 749 8.27 4.90 -27.30
C VAL A 749 7.91 5.71 -28.54
N ALA A 750 8.03 7.03 -28.45
CA ALA A 750 7.73 7.94 -29.56
C ALA A 750 8.71 7.78 -30.74
N PRO A 751 8.23 7.92 -31.98
CA PRO A 751 9.05 7.80 -33.18
C PRO A 751 10.16 8.86 -33.23
N GLY A 752 11.41 8.43 -33.49
CA GLY A 752 12.56 9.34 -33.64
C GLY A 752 12.96 10.12 -32.38
N SER A 753 12.44 9.74 -31.21
CA SER A 753 12.60 10.44 -29.93
C SER A 753 13.03 9.49 -28.82
N THR A 754 13.56 10.03 -27.73
CA THR A 754 13.80 9.30 -26.47
C THR A 754 12.63 9.42 -25.49
N ASP A 755 11.53 10.06 -25.90
CA ASP A 755 10.33 10.24 -25.07
C ASP A 755 9.50 8.94 -25.08
N SER A 756 9.22 8.37 -23.91
CA SER A 756 8.42 7.14 -23.77
C SER A 756 7.52 7.15 -22.54
N ASN A 757 6.36 6.51 -22.58
CA ASN A 757 5.55 6.32 -21.37
C ASN A 757 5.24 4.86 -21.15
N TYR A 758 4.86 4.50 -19.93
CA TYR A 758 4.73 3.11 -19.52
C TYR A 758 3.51 2.88 -18.64
N ALA A 759 2.96 1.67 -18.73
CA ALA A 759 1.99 1.10 -17.82
C ALA A 759 2.63 -0.08 -17.09
N VAL A 760 2.54 -0.09 -15.75
CA VAL A 760 2.95 -1.22 -14.92
C VAL A 760 1.69 -1.81 -14.28
N LEU A 761 1.43 -3.08 -14.54
CA LEU A 761 0.22 -3.78 -14.13
C LEU A 761 0.61 -5.01 -13.32
N ARG A 762 -0.03 -5.21 -12.17
CA ARG A 762 0.08 -6.45 -11.40
C ARG A 762 -1.10 -7.36 -11.75
N LEU A 763 -0.81 -8.55 -12.23
CA LEU A 763 -1.78 -9.61 -12.53
C LEU A 763 -1.63 -10.74 -11.50
N SER A 764 -2.72 -11.41 -11.14
CA SER A 764 -2.73 -12.55 -10.22
C SER A 764 -3.16 -13.79 -10.96
N VAL A 765 -2.35 -14.84 -10.93
CA VAL A 765 -2.75 -16.16 -11.44
C VAL A 765 -3.52 -16.89 -10.35
N VAL A 766 -4.78 -17.20 -10.61
CA VAL A 766 -5.68 -17.84 -9.66
C VAL A 766 -6.31 -19.07 -10.32
N THR A 767 -6.15 -20.21 -9.66
CA THR A 767 -6.86 -21.44 -10.08
C THR A 767 -8.34 -21.28 -9.80
N LYS A 768 -9.19 -21.68 -10.75
CA LYS A 768 -10.64 -21.68 -10.54
C LYS A 768 -11.01 -22.45 -9.26
N VAL A 769 -11.70 -21.77 -8.35
CA VAL A 769 -12.18 -22.38 -7.11
C VAL A 769 -13.43 -23.21 -7.41
N THR A 770 -13.42 -24.46 -6.97
CA THR A 770 -14.56 -25.38 -7.12
C THR A 770 -15.21 -25.75 -5.79
N ASP A 771 -14.52 -25.47 -4.68
CA ASP A 771 -14.97 -25.74 -3.33
C ASP A 771 -15.07 -24.43 -2.54
N PHE A 772 -16.28 -24.16 -2.08
CA PHE A 772 -16.63 -22.96 -1.34
C PHE A 772 -17.23 -23.27 0.02
N THR A 773 -17.24 -24.54 0.42
CA THR A 773 -17.87 -24.99 1.66
C THR A 773 -16.83 -24.95 2.77
N PRO A 774 -17.01 -24.16 3.82
CA PRO A 774 -16.04 -24.14 4.91
C PRO A 774 -16.04 -25.44 5.72
N PRO A 775 -14.88 -25.85 6.25
CA PRO A 775 -14.81 -26.98 7.17
C PRO A 775 -15.63 -26.68 8.43
N GLN A 776 -16.24 -27.72 8.99
CA GLN A 776 -17.00 -27.64 10.24
C GLN A 776 -16.07 -27.91 11.42
N CYS A 777 -16.18 -27.11 12.49
CA CYS A 777 -15.59 -27.41 13.79
C CYS A 777 -16.69 -27.58 14.83
N GLU A 778 -16.79 -28.78 15.40
CA GLU A 778 -17.78 -29.10 16.43
C GLU A 778 -17.06 -29.45 17.75
N VAL A 779 -17.40 -28.74 18.83
CA VAL A 779 -16.88 -29.05 20.17
C VAL A 779 -17.59 -30.30 20.70
N VAL A 780 -16.82 -31.37 20.92
CA VAL A 780 -17.34 -32.68 21.32
C VAL A 780 -17.42 -32.79 22.84
N SER A 781 -16.37 -32.39 23.55
CA SER A 781 -16.33 -32.48 25.00
C SER A 781 -15.42 -31.42 25.60
N VAL A 782 -15.73 -31.02 26.82
CA VAL A 782 -14.88 -30.14 27.62
C VAL A 782 -14.78 -30.72 29.03
N SER A 783 -13.56 -30.95 29.48
CA SER A 783 -13.26 -31.36 30.85
C SER A 783 -12.54 -30.22 31.57
N ALA A 784 -13.14 -29.69 32.63
CA ALA A 784 -12.52 -28.66 33.47
C ALA A 784 -12.63 -29.09 34.94
N VAL A 785 -11.52 -28.99 35.68
CA VAL A 785 -11.50 -29.16 37.14
C VAL A 785 -11.23 -27.79 37.76
N ASP A 786 -12.24 -27.22 38.44
CA ASP A 786 -12.11 -26.06 39.32
C ASP A 786 -11.45 -24.79 38.75
N CYS A 787 -11.75 -24.41 37.49
CA CYS A 787 -11.38 -23.09 36.98
C CYS A 787 -12.26 -21.98 37.61
N SER A 788 -11.91 -21.53 38.82
CA SER A 788 -12.52 -20.37 39.49
C SER A 788 -11.91 -19.04 39.03
N ILE A 789 -12.75 -18.01 38.85
CA ILE A 789 -12.39 -16.67 38.36
C ILE A 789 -11.39 -15.95 39.29
N ASN A 790 -11.42 -16.23 40.59
CA ASN A 790 -10.63 -15.54 41.61
C ASN A 790 -9.47 -16.39 42.13
N THR A 791 -8.65 -16.93 41.24
CA THR A 791 -7.48 -17.70 41.67
C THR A 791 -6.19 -16.98 41.32
N VAL A 792 -5.55 -16.47 42.37
CA VAL A 792 -4.14 -16.04 42.43
C VAL A 792 -3.17 -17.14 41.95
N ASN A 793 -3.68 -18.36 41.67
CA ASN A 793 -2.95 -19.53 41.22
C ASN A 793 -3.62 -20.26 40.03
N CYS A 794 -4.19 -19.52 39.06
CA CYS A 794 -4.87 -20.08 37.87
C CYS A 794 -3.98 -21.00 37.00
N SER A 795 -2.66 -20.92 37.17
CA SER A 795 -1.67 -21.72 36.44
C SER A 795 -1.57 -23.17 36.94
N ALA A 796 -2.11 -23.47 38.13
CA ALA A 796 -2.08 -24.79 38.74
C ALA A 796 -3.23 -25.71 38.30
N SER A 797 -4.29 -25.14 37.71
CA SER A 797 -5.47 -25.87 37.23
C SER A 797 -5.56 -25.77 35.70
N PHE A 798 -6.09 -26.82 35.07
CA PHE A 798 -6.17 -26.95 33.63
C PHE A 798 -7.57 -27.39 33.18
N TRP A 799 -7.90 -27.04 31.94
CA TRP A 799 -9.07 -27.52 31.25
C TRP A 799 -8.67 -28.00 29.85
N GLN A 800 -9.44 -28.95 29.35
CA GLN A 800 -9.23 -29.55 28.04
C GLN A 800 -10.53 -29.48 27.24
N LEU A 801 -10.38 -29.21 25.94
CA LEU A 801 -11.44 -29.20 24.95
C LEU A 801 -11.07 -30.18 23.85
N SER A 802 -12.03 -31.02 23.47
CA SER A 802 -11.96 -31.90 22.32
C SER A 802 -12.97 -31.43 21.28
N ALA A 803 -12.54 -31.34 20.01
CA ALA A 803 -13.36 -30.93 18.88
C ALA A 803 -13.15 -31.86 17.68
N ASN A 804 -14.23 -32.12 16.94
CA ASN A 804 -14.18 -32.83 15.67
C ASN A 804 -14.21 -31.84 14.53
N LEU A 805 -13.25 -31.97 13.62
CA LEU A 805 -13.18 -31.16 12.42
C LEU A 805 -13.52 -32.04 11.22
N THR A 806 -14.44 -31.58 10.39
CA THR A 806 -14.83 -32.30 9.17
C THR A 806 -14.87 -31.34 8.02
N ASP A 807 -14.53 -31.84 6.84
CA ASP A 807 -14.81 -31.15 5.59
C ASP A 807 -15.79 -32.00 4.79
N THR A 808 -16.77 -31.35 4.16
CA THR A 808 -17.91 -32.06 3.55
C THR A 808 -17.45 -33.01 2.43
N VAL A 809 -18.34 -33.90 1.95
CA VAL A 809 -18.00 -34.85 0.88
C VAL A 809 -17.50 -34.14 -0.40
N ASN A 810 -17.95 -32.91 -0.63
CA ASN A 810 -17.53 -32.07 -1.76
C ASN A 810 -16.41 -31.08 -1.38
N GLY A 811 -15.96 -31.10 -0.13
CA GLY A 811 -14.88 -30.27 0.38
C GLY A 811 -13.50 -30.75 -0.08
N THR A 812 -12.50 -29.91 0.09
CA THR A 812 -11.12 -30.16 -0.35
C THR A 812 -10.21 -30.75 0.72
N GLY A 813 -10.74 -31.00 1.91
CA GLY A 813 -10.09 -31.58 3.07
C GLY A 813 -9.43 -30.52 3.95
N VAL A 814 -9.40 -30.79 5.26
CA VAL A 814 -8.74 -29.91 6.25
C VAL A 814 -7.22 -29.89 5.99
N THR A 815 -6.64 -28.69 5.96
CA THR A 815 -5.20 -28.49 5.74
C THR A 815 -4.49 -27.77 6.87
N THR A 816 -5.19 -26.91 7.62
CA THR A 816 -4.61 -26.11 8.69
C THR A 816 -5.55 -26.06 9.88
N LEU A 817 -4.99 -26.22 11.09
CA LEU A 817 -5.68 -26.00 12.36
C LEU A 817 -4.79 -25.14 13.26
N LYS A 818 -5.34 -24.06 13.81
CA LYS A 818 -4.63 -23.16 14.74
C LYS A 818 -5.58 -22.65 15.83
N SER A 819 -5.05 -22.40 17.03
CA SER A 819 -5.74 -21.60 18.06
C SER A 819 -5.46 -20.12 17.81
N ARG A 820 -6.51 -19.35 17.48
CA ARG A 820 -6.41 -17.89 17.27
C ARG A 820 -6.49 -17.12 18.59
N GLN A 821 -7.39 -17.54 19.46
CA GLN A 821 -7.50 -17.05 20.84
C GLN A 821 -7.25 -18.20 21.80
N GLY A 822 -6.68 -17.88 22.96
CA GLY A 822 -6.39 -18.83 24.02
C GLY A 822 -4.92 -19.23 24.07
N VAL A 823 -4.35 -19.28 25.28
CA VAL A 823 -2.97 -19.68 25.53
C VAL A 823 -2.97 -21.11 26.05
N GLY A 824 -2.57 -22.05 25.20
CA GLY A 824 -2.59 -23.47 25.51
C GLY A 824 -1.83 -24.32 24.48
N SER A 825 -1.82 -25.62 24.69
CA SER A 825 -1.28 -26.62 23.77
C SER A 825 -2.39 -27.19 22.90
N LEU A 826 -2.24 -27.09 21.58
CA LEU A 826 -3.15 -27.66 20.59
C LEU A 826 -2.51 -28.89 19.95
N THR A 827 -3.21 -30.01 19.97
CA THR A 827 -2.81 -31.27 19.33
C THR A 827 -3.94 -31.79 18.47
N HIS A 828 -3.64 -32.56 17.42
CA HIS A 828 -4.67 -33.12 16.54
C HIS A 828 -4.20 -34.41 15.87
N THR A 829 -5.15 -35.21 15.37
CA THR A 829 -4.86 -36.37 14.49
C THR A 829 -4.40 -35.93 13.10
N ASP A 830 -4.01 -36.86 12.22
CA ASP A 830 -3.56 -36.49 10.86
C ASP A 830 -4.66 -35.69 10.12
N LEU A 831 -4.31 -34.50 9.64
CA LEU A 831 -5.24 -33.59 8.94
C LEU A 831 -5.81 -34.20 7.65
N LYS A 832 -5.20 -35.27 7.13
CA LYS A 832 -5.72 -36.03 5.97
C LYS A 832 -6.89 -36.95 6.31
N GLN A 833 -7.23 -37.12 7.58
CA GLN A 833 -8.39 -37.91 7.99
C GLN A 833 -9.71 -37.20 7.65
N LEU A 834 -10.76 -37.99 7.39
CA LEU A 834 -12.11 -37.48 7.13
C LEU A 834 -12.68 -36.72 8.34
N VAL A 835 -12.35 -37.20 9.54
CA VAL A 835 -12.65 -36.54 10.80
C VAL A 835 -11.32 -36.34 11.52
N VAL A 836 -10.95 -35.07 11.72
CA VAL A 836 -9.75 -34.71 12.48
C VAL A 836 -10.19 -34.45 13.91
N GLU A 837 -9.63 -35.21 14.86
CA GLU A 837 -9.86 -34.96 16.28
C GLU A 837 -8.82 -33.96 16.77
N ALA A 838 -9.28 -32.84 17.33
CA ALA A 838 -8.45 -31.77 17.86
C ALA A 838 -8.63 -31.67 19.38
N ASN A 839 -7.51 -31.62 20.11
CA ASN A 839 -7.47 -31.53 21.56
C ASN A 839 -6.68 -30.28 21.97
N PHE A 840 -7.34 -29.35 22.65
CA PHE A 840 -6.77 -28.13 23.20
C PHE A 840 -6.67 -28.22 24.72
N ASN A 841 -5.51 -27.94 25.30
CA ASN A 841 -5.26 -27.96 26.73
C ASN A 841 -4.69 -26.61 27.19
N ALA A 842 -5.36 -25.95 28.12
CA ALA A 842 -4.92 -24.66 28.65
C ALA A 842 -5.04 -24.61 30.17
N SER A 843 -4.23 -23.75 30.80
CA SER A 843 -4.43 -23.43 32.20
C SER A 843 -5.69 -22.59 32.37
N CYS A 844 -6.26 -22.57 33.57
CA CYS A 844 -7.42 -21.73 33.88
C CYS A 844 -7.14 -20.23 33.77
N CYS A 845 -5.88 -19.80 33.55
CA CYS A 845 -5.53 -18.43 33.22
C CYS A 845 -6.00 -18.02 31.81
N SER A 846 -6.29 -18.98 30.94
CA SER A 846 -6.87 -18.73 29.62
C SER A 846 -8.25 -19.39 29.56
N GLN A 847 -9.31 -18.60 29.62
CA GLN A 847 -10.68 -19.09 29.77
C GLN A 847 -11.43 -19.27 28.46
N THR A 848 -10.85 -18.79 27.35
CA THR A 848 -11.47 -18.79 26.03
C THR A 848 -10.48 -19.36 25.03
N VAL A 849 -10.96 -20.28 24.19
CA VAL A 849 -10.24 -20.75 23.00
C VAL A 849 -11.08 -20.53 21.77
N GLU A 850 -10.44 -20.06 20.72
CA GLU A 850 -11.00 -20.04 19.38
C GLU A 850 -10.11 -20.86 18.46
N LEU A 851 -10.63 -21.96 17.92
CA LEU A 851 -9.95 -22.75 16.91
C LEU A 851 -10.39 -22.30 15.52
N VAL A 852 -9.42 -22.15 14.62
CA VAL A 852 -9.62 -21.78 13.23
C VAL A 852 -9.10 -22.91 12.36
N VAL A 853 -9.93 -23.36 11.43
CA VAL A 853 -9.72 -24.51 10.55
C VAL A 853 -9.81 -24.03 9.11
N LEU A 854 -8.84 -24.44 8.29
CA LEU A 854 -8.81 -24.12 6.86
C LEU A 854 -8.80 -25.42 6.04
N ASP A 855 -9.52 -25.41 4.94
CA ASP A 855 -9.41 -26.43 3.90
C ASP A 855 -8.31 -26.08 2.88
N LYS A 856 -8.25 -26.77 1.73
CA LYS A 856 -7.26 -26.48 0.68
C LYS A 856 -7.62 -25.24 -0.16
N ALA A 857 -8.92 -24.94 -0.27
CA ALA A 857 -9.46 -23.77 -0.96
C ALA A 857 -9.35 -22.47 -0.12
N LEU A 858 -8.89 -22.57 1.13
CA LEU A 858 -8.78 -21.48 2.11
C LEU A 858 -10.15 -20.98 2.61
N ASN A 859 -11.18 -21.84 2.61
CA ASN A 859 -12.42 -21.58 3.33
C ASN A 859 -12.19 -21.72 4.84
N VAL A 860 -12.86 -20.88 5.63
CA VAL A 860 -12.60 -20.72 7.06
C VAL A 860 -13.73 -21.30 7.90
N GLY A 861 -13.42 -22.32 8.68
CA GLY A 861 -14.26 -22.83 9.77
C GLY A 861 -13.74 -22.36 11.12
N THR A 862 -14.64 -22.07 12.07
CA THR A 862 -14.25 -21.70 13.44
C THR A 862 -15.14 -22.36 14.47
N CYS A 863 -14.60 -22.54 15.67
CA CYS A 863 -15.35 -22.89 16.87
C CYS A 863 -14.75 -22.14 18.07
N LEU A 864 -15.62 -21.48 18.82
CA LEU A 864 -15.28 -20.68 19.99
C LEU A 864 -15.86 -21.36 21.22
N TYR A 865 -15.05 -21.51 22.26
CA TYR A 865 -15.51 -21.98 23.56
C TYR A 865 -14.95 -21.09 24.67
N SER A 866 -15.82 -20.71 25.60
CA SER A 866 -15.46 -19.98 26.83
C SER A 866 -15.96 -20.74 28.04
N LEU A 867 -15.12 -20.88 29.06
CA LEU A 867 -15.50 -21.50 30.33
C LEU A 867 -16.68 -20.74 30.97
N PRO A 868 -17.66 -21.45 31.56
CA PRO A 868 -18.81 -20.82 32.18
C PRO A 868 -18.42 -19.99 33.42
N VAL A 869 -18.81 -18.72 33.43
CA VAL A 869 -18.65 -17.80 34.57
C VAL A 869 -19.64 -18.21 35.68
N ARG A 870 -19.17 -18.76 36.81
CA ARG A 870 -20.03 -18.96 37.99
C ARG A 870 -20.04 -17.68 38.85
N PRO A 871 -21.20 -17.04 39.09
CA PRO A 871 -21.29 -15.95 40.06
C PRO A 871 -21.04 -16.50 41.48
N THR A 872 -20.15 -15.85 42.23
CA THR A 872 -19.87 -16.20 43.63
C THR A 872 -21.10 -15.89 44.49
N VAL A 873 -21.71 -16.91 45.08
CA VAL A 873 -22.62 -16.73 46.21
C VAL A 873 -21.76 -16.28 47.41
N PRO A 874 -22.08 -15.15 48.07
CA PRO A 874 -21.37 -14.76 49.28
C PRO A 874 -21.56 -15.84 50.34
N SER A 875 -20.45 -16.31 50.92
CA SER A 875 -20.47 -17.28 52.02
C SER A 875 -21.35 -16.75 53.15
N SER A 876 -22.28 -17.59 53.60
CA SER A 876 -23.10 -17.41 54.80
C SER A 876 -22.24 -17.08 56.02
N GLY A 877 -22.11 -15.80 56.33
CA GLY A 877 -21.67 -15.28 57.62
C GLY A 877 -22.86 -14.68 58.34
N SER A 878 -23.12 -15.16 59.56
CA SER A 878 -24.20 -14.73 60.45
C SER A 878 -24.27 -13.20 60.62
N PRO A 879 -25.46 -12.59 60.71
CA PRO A 879 -25.59 -11.15 60.85
C PRO A 879 -25.34 -10.74 62.30
N THR A 880 -24.28 -9.97 62.56
CA THR A 880 -24.16 -9.17 63.78
C THR A 880 -24.82 -7.81 63.55
N LEU A 881 -25.82 -7.50 64.37
CA LEU A 881 -26.51 -6.21 64.42
C LEU A 881 -25.52 -5.05 64.67
N GLY A 882 -25.65 -4.00 63.87
CA GLY A 882 -25.12 -2.66 64.16
C GLY A 882 -26.13 -1.61 63.70
N LEU A 883 -26.90 -1.08 64.65
CA LEU A 883 -27.75 0.10 64.46
C LEU A 883 -26.89 1.36 64.32
N ASN A 884 -27.18 2.20 63.32
CA ASN A 884 -27.70 3.55 63.57
C ASN A 884 -28.08 4.30 62.27
N LEU A 885 -29.34 4.76 62.27
CA LEU A 885 -29.96 5.80 61.45
C LEU A 885 -29.32 7.20 61.74
N PRO A 886 -29.63 8.33 61.05
CA PRO A 886 -30.93 8.61 60.40
C PRO A 886 -31.02 9.55 59.15
N LEU A 887 -32.22 9.54 58.51
CA LEU A 887 -33.08 10.67 58.03
C LEU A 887 -32.57 11.58 56.86
N GLN A 888 -33.35 12.04 55.86
CA GLN A 888 -34.77 11.98 55.48
C GLN A 888 -35.00 12.70 54.11
N MET A 889 -36.20 12.52 53.52
CA MET A 889 -36.91 13.29 52.44
C MET A 889 -36.68 12.82 50.99
N CYS A 890 -37.69 12.54 50.15
CA CYS A 890 -39.14 12.76 50.24
C CYS A 890 -39.92 11.84 49.26
N LEU A 891 -41.14 11.43 49.67
CA LEU A 891 -42.16 10.62 48.98
C LEU A 891 -42.86 11.38 47.83
N LEU A 892 -43.12 10.78 46.65
CA LEU A 892 -44.27 9.93 46.25
C LEU A 892 -45.62 10.68 46.16
N VAL A 893 -46.15 10.84 44.94
CA VAL A 893 -47.60 10.86 44.67
C VAL A 893 -47.86 10.15 43.34
N SER A 894 -48.69 9.12 43.39
CA SER A 894 -49.20 8.39 42.24
C SER A 894 -50.72 8.29 42.31
N ALA A 895 -51.32 8.36 41.13
CA ALA A 895 -52.65 7.88 40.73
C ALA A 895 -53.88 8.69 41.17
N LEU A 896 -54.76 8.98 40.20
CA LEU A 896 -56.10 8.37 40.07
C LEU A 896 -56.75 8.76 38.71
N TYR A 897 -57.09 7.72 37.92
CA TYR A 897 -58.22 7.53 36.98
C TYR A 897 -58.57 8.62 35.94
N ALA A 898 -58.43 8.37 34.63
CA ALA A 898 -59.40 7.68 33.74
C ALA A 898 -60.77 8.40 33.72
N THR A 899 -61.19 9.13 32.67
CA THR A 899 -61.63 8.70 31.31
C THR A 899 -62.07 9.98 30.51
N PRO A 900 -62.70 9.97 29.31
CA PRO A 900 -62.02 10.41 28.09
C PRO A 900 -62.77 11.49 27.25
N PHE A 901 -62.08 11.93 26.19
CA PHE A 901 -62.58 12.45 24.89
C PHE A 901 -63.35 13.79 24.77
N LYS A 902 -62.85 14.56 23.77
CA LYS A 902 -63.45 15.69 23.02
C LYS A 902 -63.42 17.03 23.75
N ASP A 903 -62.67 18.03 23.31
CA ASP A 903 -62.85 18.76 22.05
C ASP A 903 -61.62 19.63 21.68
N LEU A 904 -61.41 19.74 20.37
CA LEU A 904 -60.85 20.87 19.60
C LEU A 904 -59.88 21.86 20.28
N ILE A 905 -58.59 21.81 19.91
CA ILE A 905 -57.90 22.64 18.88
C ILE A 905 -56.44 22.17 18.81
#